data_AF-A0A353P714-F1
#
_entry.id   AF-A0A353P714-F1
#
_cell.length_a   1.000
_cell.length_b   1.000
_cell.length_c   1.000
_cell.angle_alpha   90.00
_cell.angle_beta   90.00
_cell.angle_gamma   90.00
#
_symmetry.space_group_name_H-M   'P 1'
#
loop_
_entity.id
_entity.type
_entity.pdbx_description
1 polymer ?
#
loop_
_entity_poly.entity_id
_entity_poly.type
_entity_poly.pdbx_seq_one_letter_code
_entity_poly.pdbx_strand_id
1 'polypeptide(L)'
;MNKLFFKSLIIIICFSAGSLAVITVPKITNVHPRMYCTQTDINDIQAKIAAQQEPWYEAWIDLKNLADSYLGYSPNPYSGQNSLNFYENAKRDGGYCRDLALAYQITGNNLYADKAQDFILAWAQAIPIPASNFDPNIWYPNSGMEVGRSTMPFQWAYDLIYNYSGFASSEKAEVANWFRVLERVIKEGINRWEKNDYFGRQYYQNHLAAHCLGLVDIAYALGDEQLSQYAVDSNENPRDMIELISGCILMPDDTPFGNPTFPQAGEIIDRYRHVQHKGMVYCHLTMTLLTLTAEILYNNGIDCYSYYASGGENLSLPFDFYVDFFKLRDSCVKGGYYCGESVYFDMAGICELGLYHYPQSTTLVELLQTIPRAKIREQYLGSPVLIYGVEIESYDGVIANWKMNDVSQTYSETSLMRNAILDSDNDKDRNHHLILGRYNDSGRDGTNGEYEPSLTINGSGASGMPSDYALEFNGINQSAYSPYTWPDVNNVYIECDVKPVLMSGAQTIIYTTNSFELRLVPSGDGQKAKIDFHVWYPNGFATASSSEILYPNHWSHIRAKAIPGFSIIEVDGQSGIAGHPLMVGTSYNGHINVGTTHAFNTRFFGGHLDNLIITTGSGCGLYGYLRADLNKDCYVNFIDLLKIGRENKYVWIRYC
;
A
#
# COMPACT_ATOMS: atom_id res chain seq x y z
N MET A 1 -2.94 -30.56 -24.24
CA MET A 1 -3.82 -31.74 -24.07
C MET A 1 -4.00 -31.95 -22.57
N ASN A 2 -5.17 -31.50 -22.08
CA ASN A 2 -5.84 -31.66 -20.77
C ASN A 2 -5.06 -32.11 -19.53
N LYS A 3 -5.14 -31.29 -18.46
CA LYS A 3 -6.04 -31.55 -17.32
C LYS A 3 -6.07 -30.35 -16.35
N LEU A 4 -7.02 -29.44 -16.59
CA LEU A 4 -7.61 -28.61 -15.52
C LEU A 4 -8.53 -29.52 -14.71
N PHE A 5 -8.30 -29.68 -13.42
CA PHE A 5 -9.26 -30.29 -12.50
C PHE A 5 -9.92 -29.15 -11.71
N PHE A 6 -11.11 -28.76 -12.15
CA PHE A 6 -12.07 -28.00 -11.35
C PHE A 6 -12.45 -28.85 -10.12
N LYS A 7 -12.10 -28.40 -8.91
CA LYS A 7 -12.78 -28.83 -7.69
C LYS A 7 -13.87 -27.82 -7.37
N SER A 8 -15.05 -28.02 -7.95
CA SER A 8 -16.27 -27.40 -7.46
C SER A 8 -16.75 -28.21 -6.24
N LEU A 9 -16.52 -27.70 -5.03
CA LEU A 9 -17.21 -28.20 -3.84
C LEU A 9 -18.54 -27.46 -3.75
N ILE A 10 -19.63 -28.15 -4.07
CA ILE A 10 -20.99 -27.64 -3.90
C ILE A 10 -21.34 -27.76 -2.42
N ILE A 11 -21.42 -26.63 -1.72
CA ILE A 11 -22.05 -26.55 -0.41
C ILE A 11 -23.55 -26.40 -0.63
N ILE A 12 -24.33 -27.41 -0.22
CA ILE A 12 -25.79 -27.35 -0.15
C ILE A 12 -26.15 -26.80 1.22
N ILE A 13 -26.57 -25.53 1.30
CA ILE A 13 -27.24 -24.99 2.49
C ILE A 13 -28.75 -25.07 2.25
N CYS A 14 -29.40 -26.05 2.88
CA CYS A 14 -30.84 -26.08 3.01
C CYS A 14 -31.25 -25.10 4.11
N PHE A 15 -31.85 -23.97 3.75
CA PHE A 15 -32.48 -23.07 4.71
C PHE A 15 -33.82 -23.66 5.16
N SER A 16 -33.86 -24.12 6.41
CA SER A 16 -35.08 -24.22 7.20
C SER A 16 -34.92 -23.33 8.42
N ALA A 17 -35.89 -22.45 8.67
CA ALA A 17 -35.90 -21.53 9.80
C ALA A 17 -35.89 -22.31 11.13
N GLY A 18 -34.76 -22.26 11.85
CA GLY A 18 -34.59 -22.81 13.19
C GLY A 18 -33.11 -22.82 13.57
N SER A 19 -32.74 -21.99 14.57
CA SER A 19 -31.39 -21.78 15.15
C SER A 19 -30.23 -21.69 14.14
N LEU A 20 -29.53 -20.55 14.08
CA LEU A 20 -28.27 -20.45 13.34
C LEU A 20 -27.38 -21.65 13.74
N ALA A 21 -27.09 -22.52 12.77
CA ALA A 21 -26.32 -23.72 13.02
C ALA A 21 -24.87 -23.31 13.24
N VAL A 22 -24.31 -23.68 14.39
CA VAL A 22 -22.88 -23.52 14.71
C VAL A 22 -22.04 -24.06 13.55
N ILE A 23 -21.14 -23.23 13.02
CA ILE A 23 -20.15 -23.62 12.02
C ILE A 23 -19.28 -24.72 12.62
N THR A 24 -19.27 -25.88 11.98
CA THR A 24 -18.34 -26.95 12.35
C THR A 24 -16.96 -26.61 11.80
N VAL A 25 -16.01 -26.35 12.71
CA VAL A 25 -14.62 -26.10 12.35
C VAL A 25 -14.02 -27.38 11.74
N PRO A 26 -13.41 -27.33 10.54
CA PRO A 26 -12.79 -28.49 9.93
C PRO A 26 -11.60 -28.95 10.77
N LYS A 27 -11.28 -30.25 10.65
CA LYS A 27 -10.06 -30.81 11.22
C LYS A 27 -8.83 -30.09 10.70
N ILE A 28 -7.84 -29.87 11.56
CA ILE A 28 -6.62 -29.17 11.19
C ILE A 28 -5.69 -30.13 10.43
N THR A 29 -5.78 -30.14 9.10
CA THR A 29 -4.98 -31.04 8.24
C THR A 29 -3.72 -30.42 7.65
N ASN A 30 -3.63 -29.09 7.62
CA ASN A 30 -2.47 -28.40 7.07
C ASN A 30 -1.27 -28.58 8.00
N VAL A 31 -0.07 -28.67 7.44
CA VAL A 31 1.18 -28.81 8.21
C VAL A 31 1.78 -27.44 8.50
N HIS A 32 2.58 -27.32 9.56
CA HIS A 32 3.33 -26.09 9.83
C HIS A 32 4.29 -25.74 8.67
N PRO A 33 4.47 -24.45 8.34
CA PRO A 33 3.70 -23.31 8.85
C PRO A 33 2.29 -23.28 8.25
N ARG A 34 1.31 -22.98 9.11
CA ARG A 34 -0.12 -23.01 8.75
C ARG A 34 -0.91 -21.80 9.25
N MET A 35 -0.27 -20.87 9.96
CA MET A 35 -0.99 -19.75 10.56
C MET A 35 -1.11 -18.58 9.59
N TYR A 36 -0.17 -17.65 9.61
CA TYR A 36 -0.22 -16.43 8.80
C TYR A 36 0.35 -16.61 7.39
N CYS A 37 1.16 -17.65 7.18
CA CYS A 37 1.61 -18.02 5.85
C CYS A 37 1.76 -19.53 5.76
N THR A 38 1.65 -20.05 4.55
CA THR A 38 1.87 -21.44 4.23
C THR A 38 3.25 -21.64 3.61
N GLN A 39 3.66 -22.91 3.45
CA GLN A 39 4.89 -23.22 2.71
C GLN A 39 4.84 -22.73 1.25
N THR A 40 3.65 -22.68 0.64
CA THR A 40 3.48 -22.13 -0.72
C THR A 40 3.81 -20.65 -0.75
N ASP A 41 3.28 -19.87 0.20
CA ASP A 41 3.56 -18.44 0.29
C ASP A 41 5.06 -18.20 0.50
N ILE A 42 5.71 -18.96 1.40
CA ILE A 42 7.16 -18.85 1.62
C ILE A 42 7.95 -19.12 0.33
N ASN A 43 7.58 -20.14 -0.44
CA ASN A 43 8.25 -20.44 -1.71
C ASN A 43 8.07 -19.30 -2.72
N ASP A 44 6.88 -18.70 -2.77
CA ASP A 44 6.59 -17.57 -3.67
C ASP A 44 7.41 -16.34 -3.28
N ILE A 45 7.57 -16.06 -1.99
CA ILE A 45 8.41 -14.98 -1.46
C ILE A 45 9.87 -15.20 -1.83
N GLN A 46 10.39 -16.42 -1.61
CA GLN A 46 11.75 -16.78 -1.99
C GLN A 46 11.99 -16.59 -3.49
N ALA A 47 11.02 -16.94 -4.34
CA ALA A 47 11.12 -16.74 -5.78
C ALA A 47 11.17 -15.25 -6.15
N LYS A 48 10.32 -14.42 -5.55
CA LYS A 48 10.31 -12.96 -5.77
C LYS A 48 11.61 -12.30 -5.34
N ILE A 49 12.13 -12.68 -4.16
CA ILE A 49 13.42 -12.20 -3.64
C ILE A 49 14.58 -12.64 -4.54
N ALA A 50 14.60 -13.91 -4.98
CA ALA A 50 15.65 -14.41 -5.87
C ALA A 50 15.64 -13.70 -7.23
N ALA A 51 14.46 -13.29 -7.70
CA ALA A 51 14.27 -12.50 -8.90
C ALA A 51 14.46 -10.97 -8.68
N GLN A 52 14.79 -10.54 -7.45
CA GLN A 52 14.91 -9.13 -7.07
C GLN A 52 13.68 -8.30 -7.44
N GLN A 53 12.49 -8.89 -7.32
CA GLN A 53 11.24 -8.20 -7.64
C GLN A 53 10.89 -7.19 -6.54
N GLU A 54 10.64 -5.95 -6.94
CA GLU A 54 10.18 -4.90 -6.03
C GLU A 54 8.65 -4.91 -5.89
N PRO A 55 8.10 -4.60 -4.71
CA PRO A 55 8.78 -4.12 -3.48
C PRO A 55 9.30 -5.22 -2.53
N TRP A 56 9.18 -6.50 -2.87
CA TRP A 56 9.56 -7.61 -1.97
C TRP A 56 11.05 -7.66 -1.67
N TYR A 57 11.89 -7.36 -2.67
CA TYR A 57 13.33 -7.40 -2.50
C TYR A 57 13.82 -6.34 -1.50
N GLU A 58 13.37 -5.09 -1.63
CA GLU A 58 13.69 -4.05 -0.66
C GLU A 58 13.21 -4.42 0.75
N ALA A 59 11.96 -4.88 0.89
CA ALA A 59 11.40 -5.30 2.17
C ALA A 59 12.21 -6.45 2.81
N TRP A 60 12.73 -7.36 1.99
CA TRP A 60 13.58 -8.45 2.43
C TRP A 60 14.93 -7.95 2.95
N ILE A 61 15.57 -7.02 2.25
CA ILE A 61 16.84 -6.44 2.70
C ILE A 61 16.67 -5.79 4.07
N ASP A 62 15.58 -5.06 4.30
CA ASP A 62 15.28 -4.45 5.59
C ASP A 62 15.04 -5.51 6.69
N LEU A 63 14.23 -6.54 6.43
CA LEU A 63 14.01 -7.64 7.38
C LEU A 63 15.32 -8.37 7.71
N LYS A 64 16.14 -8.67 6.71
CA LYS A 64 17.40 -9.37 6.88
C LYS A 64 18.36 -8.58 7.76
N ASN A 65 18.49 -7.27 7.53
CA ASN A 65 19.36 -6.41 8.34
C ASN A 65 18.93 -6.39 9.82
N LEU A 66 17.62 -6.39 10.08
CA LEU A 66 17.08 -6.48 11.43
C LEU A 66 17.36 -7.84 12.05
N ALA A 67 17.07 -8.93 11.33
CA ALA A 67 17.34 -10.29 11.80
C ALA A 67 18.82 -10.51 12.13
N ASP A 68 19.73 -10.00 11.29
CA ASP A 68 21.18 -10.02 11.56
C ASP A 68 21.54 -9.30 12.86
N SER A 69 20.90 -8.16 13.15
CA SER A 69 21.11 -7.44 14.41
C SER A 69 20.61 -8.22 15.63
N TYR A 70 19.48 -8.91 15.50
CA TYR A 70 18.83 -9.65 16.59
C TYR A 70 19.61 -10.90 17.00
N LEU A 71 20.51 -11.43 16.16
CA LEU A 71 21.44 -12.50 16.53
C LEU A 71 22.26 -12.15 17.79
N GLY A 72 22.57 -10.87 18.00
CA GLY A 72 23.30 -10.37 19.16
C GLY A 72 22.44 -10.01 20.38
N TYR A 73 21.11 -10.07 20.29
CA TYR A 73 20.21 -9.66 21.37
C TYR A 73 19.96 -10.79 22.37
N SER A 74 19.58 -10.43 23.61
CA SER A 74 19.28 -11.41 24.66
C SER A 74 17.78 -11.43 25.00
N PRO A 75 17.19 -12.62 25.22
CA PRO A 75 15.82 -12.73 25.72
C PRO A 75 15.65 -12.08 27.11
N ASN A 76 14.47 -11.54 27.37
CA ASN A 76 14.11 -10.86 28.62
C ASN A 76 12.68 -11.22 29.06
N PRO A 77 12.45 -12.47 29.48
CA PRO A 77 11.14 -12.90 29.94
C PRO A 77 10.68 -12.13 31.16
N TYR A 78 9.40 -11.73 31.16
CA TYR A 78 8.77 -11.08 32.31
C TYR A 78 7.88 -12.05 33.09
N SER A 79 8.33 -12.41 34.28
CA SER A 79 7.63 -13.36 35.18
C SER A 79 6.93 -12.71 36.37
N GLY A 80 6.79 -11.38 36.36
CA GLY A 80 6.09 -10.63 37.41
C GLY A 80 4.56 -10.64 37.24
N GLN A 81 3.85 -9.91 38.11
CA GLN A 81 2.38 -9.90 38.15
C GLN A 81 1.74 -8.80 37.28
N ASN A 82 2.51 -7.83 36.79
CA ASN A 82 1.98 -6.70 36.02
C ASN A 82 1.86 -7.08 34.54
N SER A 83 0.64 -7.19 34.05
CA SER A 83 0.36 -7.64 32.69
C SER A 83 0.75 -6.62 31.60
N LEU A 84 0.82 -5.32 31.92
CA LEU A 84 1.34 -4.30 31.00
C LEU A 84 2.87 -4.44 30.81
N ASN A 85 3.61 -4.71 31.88
CA ASN A 85 5.05 -5.00 31.77
C ASN A 85 5.32 -6.30 31.01
N PHE A 86 4.43 -7.30 31.17
CA PHE A 86 4.45 -8.49 30.33
C PHE A 86 4.22 -8.11 28.86
N TYR A 87 3.19 -7.33 28.56
CA TYR A 87 2.83 -6.92 27.21
C TYR A 87 4.01 -6.25 26.48
N GLU A 88 4.67 -5.28 27.10
CA GLU A 88 5.78 -4.55 26.48
C GLU A 88 7.00 -5.47 26.21
N ASN A 89 7.34 -6.36 27.15
CA ASN A 89 8.46 -7.28 26.96
C ASN A 89 8.13 -8.38 25.94
N ALA A 90 6.93 -8.95 26.00
CA ALA A 90 6.49 -10.03 25.12
C ALA A 90 6.35 -9.53 23.68
N LYS A 91 5.76 -8.35 23.46
CA LYS A 91 5.67 -7.72 22.14
C LYS A 91 7.05 -7.52 21.51
N ARG A 92 8.02 -7.06 22.30
CA ARG A 92 9.38 -6.80 21.82
C ARG A 92 10.12 -8.09 21.47
N ASP A 93 10.25 -9.00 22.42
CA ASP A 93 11.00 -10.24 22.23
C ASP A 93 10.32 -11.16 21.22
N GLY A 94 8.98 -11.19 21.22
CA GLY A 94 8.19 -11.92 20.23
C GLY A 94 8.40 -11.36 18.83
N GLY A 95 8.47 -10.04 18.66
CA GLY A 95 8.79 -9.41 17.38
C GLY A 95 10.16 -9.81 16.84
N TYR A 96 11.17 -9.89 17.71
CA TYR A 96 12.50 -10.40 17.34
C TYR A 96 12.45 -11.87 16.94
N CYS A 97 11.76 -12.68 17.75
CA CYS A 97 11.58 -14.12 17.50
C CYS A 97 10.91 -14.38 16.14
N ARG A 98 9.83 -13.65 15.82
CA ARG A 98 9.14 -13.70 14.53
C ARG A 98 10.04 -13.30 13.36
N ASP A 99 10.71 -12.17 13.45
CA ASP A 99 11.55 -11.66 12.35
C ASP A 99 12.72 -12.63 12.07
N LEU A 100 13.32 -13.22 13.10
CA LEU A 100 14.32 -14.29 12.98
C LEU A 100 13.73 -15.56 12.33
N ALA A 101 12.55 -15.99 12.76
CA ALA A 101 11.89 -17.17 12.20
C ALA A 101 11.53 -16.99 10.70
N LEU A 102 11.08 -15.80 10.30
CA LEU A 102 10.86 -15.46 8.89
C LEU A 102 12.17 -15.46 8.09
N ALA A 103 13.24 -14.88 8.64
CA ALA A 103 14.56 -14.91 8.00
C ALA A 103 15.09 -16.34 7.83
N TYR A 104 14.84 -17.23 8.80
CA TYR A 104 15.12 -18.66 8.64
C TYR A 104 14.33 -19.27 7.48
N GLN A 105 13.02 -19.05 7.42
CA GLN A 105 12.19 -19.60 6.35
C GLN A 105 12.62 -19.12 4.95
N ILE A 106 13.04 -17.87 4.82
CA ILE A 106 13.49 -17.32 3.53
C ILE A 106 14.88 -17.86 3.14
N THR A 107 15.79 -18.05 4.09
CA THR A 107 17.21 -18.34 3.80
C THR A 107 17.64 -19.79 4.00
N GLY A 108 16.91 -20.55 4.83
CA GLY A 108 17.35 -21.84 5.36
C GLY A 108 18.54 -21.76 6.33
N ASN A 109 18.95 -20.57 6.76
CA ASN A 109 20.10 -20.42 7.67
C ASN A 109 19.71 -20.73 9.12
N ASN A 110 20.22 -21.86 9.62
CA ASN A 110 19.93 -22.35 10.98
C ASN A 110 20.27 -21.34 12.08
N LEU A 111 21.21 -20.41 11.88
CA LEU A 111 21.53 -19.39 12.90
C LEU A 111 20.31 -18.56 13.30
N TYR A 112 19.42 -18.25 12.35
CA TYR A 112 18.19 -17.52 12.67
C TYR A 112 17.18 -18.40 13.41
N ALA A 113 17.05 -19.69 13.05
CA ALA A 113 16.18 -20.63 13.74
C ALA A 113 16.65 -20.91 15.17
N ASP A 114 17.94 -21.15 15.36
CA ASP A 114 18.57 -21.32 16.68
C ASP A 114 18.27 -20.11 17.56
N LYS A 115 18.42 -18.90 17.02
CA LYS A 115 18.15 -17.68 17.79
C LYS A 115 16.66 -17.48 18.09
N ALA A 116 15.77 -17.76 17.13
CA ALA A 116 14.33 -17.72 17.37
C ALA A 116 13.92 -18.72 18.47
N GLN A 117 14.48 -19.94 18.43
CA GLN A 117 14.33 -20.97 19.44
C GLN A 117 14.83 -20.50 20.82
N ASP A 118 16.00 -19.85 20.91
CA ASP A 118 16.51 -19.27 22.16
C ASP A 118 15.51 -18.31 22.81
N PHE A 119 14.92 -17.40 22.02
CA PHE A 119 13.93 -16.45 22.52
C PHE A 119 12.68 -17.14 23.05
N ILE A 120 12.07 -18.05 22.29
CA ILE A 120 10.82 -18.68 22.71
C ILE A 120 11.03 -19.65 23.89
N LEU A 121 12.16 -20.36 23.95
CA LEU A 121 12.47 -21.24 25.09
C LEU A 121 12.81 -20.46 26.35
N ALA A 122 13.52 -19.33 26.24
CA ALA A 122 13.78 -18.49 27.41
C ALA A 122 12.48 -18.01 28.08
N TRP A 123 11.43 -17.73 27.29
CA TRP A 123 10.11 -17.42 27.83
C TRP A 123 9.39 -18.66 28.37
N ALA A 124 9.38 -19.77 27.64
CA ALA A 124 8.68 -20.98 28.05
C ALA A 124 9.28 -21.66 29.31
N GLN A 125 10.60 -21.53 29.52
CA GLN A 125 11.35 -22.16 30.61
C GLN A 125 11.61 -21.22 31.80
N ALA A 126 11.22 -19.94 31.71
CA ALA A 126 11.42 -19.00 32.82
C ALA A 126 10.67 -19.45 34.08
N ILE A 127 11.25 -19.14 35.25
CA ILE A 127 10.69 -19.48 36.55
C ILE A 127 10.52 -18.19 37.38
N PRO A 128 9.28 -17.83 37.76
CA PRO A 128 8.01 -18.46 37.37
C PRO A 128 7.72 -18.39 35.86
N ILE A 129 6.86 -19.28 35.35
CA ILE A 129 6.45 -19.23 33.95
C ILE A 129 5.76 -17.88 33.69
N PRO A 130 6.13 -17.12 32.64
CA PRO A 130 5.51 -15.84 32.33
C PRO A 130 3.98 -15.93 32.25
N ALA A 131 3.29 -14.90 32.77
CA ALA A 131 1.83 -14.84 32.95
C ALA A 131 1.21 -15.84 33.95
N SER A 132 1.95 -16.82 34.49
CA SER A 132 1.37 -17.82 35.40
C SER A 132 0.85 -17.25 36.72
N ASN A 133 1.41 -16.12 37.16
CA ASN A 133 1.20 -15.51 38.47
C ASN A 133 0.42 -14.18 38.44
N PHE A 134 -0.24 -13.86 37.31
CA PHE A 134 -1.11 -12.67 37.27
C PHE A 134 -2.20 -12.77 38.34
N ASP A 135 -2.40 -11.69 39.08
CA ASP A 135 -3.45 -11.65 40.09
C ASP A 135 -4.82 -11.57 39.39
N PRO A 136 -5.69 -12.59 39.53
CA PRO A 136 -7.00 -12.61 38.87
C PRO A 136 -7.96 -11.52 39.35
N ASN A 137 -7.64 -10.82 40.44
CA ASN A 137 -8.46 -9.74 40.98
C ASN A 137 -7.94 -8.34 40.61
N ILE A 138 -6.82 -8.25 39.89
CA ILE A 138 -6.20 -6.99 39.49
C ILE A 138 -6.04 -7.00 37.97
N TRP A 139 -6.34 -5.88 37.32
CA TRP A 139 -6.16 -5.64 35.88
C TRP A 139 -7.01 -6.48 34.91
N TYR A 140 -7.65 -7.57 35.35
CA TYR A 140 -8.66 -8.24 34.52
C TYR A 140 -9.88 -7.34 34.27
N PRO A 141 -10.44 -7.36 33.06
CA PRO A 141 -10.15 -8.27 31.95
C PRO A 141 -8.97 -7.88 31.03
N ASN A 142 -8.32 -6.72 31.21
CA ASN A 142 -7.28 -6.22 30.32
C ASN A 142 -6.09 -7.19 30.17
N SER A 143 -5.73 -7.91 31.24
CA SER A 143 -4.63 -8.89 31.21
C SER A 143 -4.83 -9.98 30.14
N GLY A 144 -6.07 -10.39 29.86
CA GLY A 144 -6.36 -11.35 28.80
C GLY A 144 -6.02 -10.80 27.41
N MET A 145 -6.42 -9.55 27.13
CA MET A 145 -6.09 -8.88 25.87
C MET A 145 -4.58 -8.63 25.75
N GLU A 146 -3.93 -8.19 26.83
CA GLU A 146 -2.50 -7.95 26.87
C GLU A 146 -1.72 -9.22 26.54
N VAL A 147 -2.15 -10.37 27.05
CA VAL A 147 -1.58 -11.67 26.68
C VAL A 147 -1.87 -11.99 25.22
N GLY A 148 -3.14 -12.02 24.80
CA GLY A 148 -3.52 -12.43 23.44
C GLY A 148 -2.82 -11.64 22.34
N ARG A 149 -2.60 -10.33 22.55
CA ARG A 149 -1.92 -9.47 21.57
C ARG A 149 -0.41 -9.58 21.59
N SER A 150 0.20 -9.61 22.77
CA SER A 150 1.66 -9.50 22.87
C SER A 150 2.38 -10.80 22.55
N THR A 151 1.71 -11.94 22.65
CA THR A 151 2.31 -13.26 22.41
C THR A 151 2.11 -13.79 21.00
N MET A 152 1.24 -13.18 20.19
CA MET A 152 1.03 -13.56 18.78
C MET A 152 2.35 -13.73 18.00
N PRO A 153 3.34 -12.81 18.09
CA PRO A 153 4.59 -12.99 17.36
C PRO A 153 5.39 -14.24 17.79
N PHE A 154 5.31 -14.66 19.07
CA PHE A 154 5.91 -15.92 19.51
C PHE A 154 5.17 -17.15 18.97
N GLN A 155 3.84 -17.11 18.95
CA GLN A 155 3.01 -18.21 18.45
C GLN A 155 3.25 -18.42 16.95
N TRP A 156 3.37 -17.33 16.19
CA TRP A 156 3.76 -17.43 14.79
C TRP A 156 5.21 -17.87 14.59
N ALA A 157 6.16 -17.36 15.38
CA ALA A 157 7.54 -17.83 15.30
C ALA A 157 7.63 -19.34 15.55
N TYR A 158 6.88 -19.86 16.53
CA TYR A 158 6.75 -21.29 16.80
C TYR A 158 6.25 -22.07 15.58
N ASP A 159 5.18 -21.60 14.93
CA ASP A 159 4.64 -22.20 13.70
C ASP A 159 5.68 -22.24 12.57
N LEU A 160 6.41 -21.13 12.38
CA LEU A 160 7.47 -21.02 11.38
C LEU A 160 8.65 -21.97 11.67
N ILE A 161 9.13 -22.07 12.90
CA ILE A 161 10.28 -22.95 13.22
C ILE A 161 9.87 -24.36 13.66
N TYR A 162 8.58 -24.72 13.61
CA TYR A 162 8.10 -26.00 14.14
C TYR A 162 8.83 -27.20 13.52
N ASN A 163 9.11 -27.15 12.22
CA ASN A 163 9.80 -28.22 11.50
C ASN A 163 11.33 -28.09 11.50
N TYR A 164 11.89 -27.09 12.19
CA TYR A 164 13.33 -26.96 12.38
C TYR A 164 13.87 -28.19 13.11
N SER A 165 14.91 -28.82 12.57
CA SER A 165 15.48 -30.06 13.10
C SER A 165 16.14 -29.89 14.46
N GLY A 166 16.60 -28.68 14.80
CA GLY A 166 17.14 -28.34 16.12
C GLY A 166 16.06 -28.19 17.21
N PHE A 167 14.77 -28.08 16.83
CA PHE A 167 13.68 -27.90 17.77
C PHE A 167 13.14 -29.24 18.30
N ALA A 168 13.68 -29.67 19.44
CA ALA A 168 13.41 -30.98 20.01
C ALA A 168 11.95 -31.12 20.46
N SER A 169 11.44 -32.36 20.49
CA SER A 169 10.07 -32.63 20.91
C SER A 169 9.80 -32.25 22.37
N SER A 170 10.80 -32.35 23.26
CA SER A 170 10.68 -31.91 24.66
C SER A 170 10.55 -30.40 24.78
N GLU A 171 11.32 -29.65 24.01
CA GLU A 171 11.29 -28.17 23.97
C GLU A 171 9.97 -27.66 23.39
N LYS A 172 9.46 -28.32 22.35
CA LYS A 172 8.11 -28.05 21.82
C LYS A 172 7.03 -28.29 22.88
N ALA A 173 7.20 -29.30 23.74
CA ALA A 173 6.26 -29.56 24.83
C ALA A 173 6.33 -28.47 25.92
N GLU A 174 7.51 -27.91 26.19
CA GLU A 174 7.67 -26.78 27.12
C GLU A 174 6.99 -25.52 26.59
N VAL A 175 7.18 -25.20 25.29
CA VAL A 175 6.48 -24.08 24.64
C VAL A 175 4.96 -24.31 24.64
N ALA A 176 4.52 -25.53 24.33
CA ALA A 176 3.10 -25.87 24.39
C ALA A 176 2.51 -25.68 25.79
N ASN A 177 3.25 -26.09 26.84
CA ASN A 177 2.83 -25.86 28.22
C ASN A 177 2.73 -24.37 28.55
N TRP A 178 3.68 -23.55 28.07
CA TRP A 178 3.57 -22.10 28.22
C TRP A 178 2.34 -21.53 27.51
N PHE A 179 2.05 -21.96 26.26
CA PHE A 179 0.84 -21.53 25.55
C PHE A 179 -0.44 -21.90 26.28
N ARG A 180 -0.50 -23.04 26.98
CA ARG A 180 -1.64 -23.40 27.84
C ARG A 180 -1.79 -22.49 29.07
N VAL A 181 -0.68 -21.95 29.60
CA VAL A 181 -0.75 -20.92 30.65
C VAL A 181 -1.36 -19.63 30.09
N LEU A 182 -0.99 -19.23 28.87
CA LEU A 182 -1.55 -18.06 28.19
C LEU A 182 -3.05 -18.24 27.90
N GLU A 183 -3.45 -19.41 27.39
CA GLU A 183 -4.85 -19.77 27.12
C GLU A 183 -5.73 -19.55 28.36
N ARG A 184 -5.27 -20.01 29.53
CA ARG A 184 -5.98 -19.84 30.81
C ARG A 184 -6.18 -18.36 31.15
N VAL A 185 -5.17 -17.52 30.94
CA VAL A 185 -5.26 -16.07 31.21
C VAL A 185 -6.26 -15.40 30.26
N ILE A 186 -6.24 -15.77 28.97
CA ILE A 186 -7.18 -15.24 27.98
C ILE A 186 -8.61 -15.65 28.32
N LYS A 187 -8.85 -16.93 28.64
CA LYS A 187 -10.17 -17.44 29.05
C LYS A 187 -10.69 -16.78 30.33
N GLU A 188 -9.82 -16.49 31.30
CA GLU A 188 -10.21 -15.71 32.48
C GLU A 188 -10.59 -14.27 32.10
N GLY A 189 -9.88 -13.66 31.15
CA GLY A 189 -10.24 -12.36 30.56
C GLY A 189 -11.66 -12.36 29.99
N ILE A 190 -12.00 -13.36 29.16
CA ILE A 190 -13.36 -13.55 28.62
C ILE A 190 -14.37 -13.73 29.76
N ASN A 191 -14.09 -14.61 30.74
CA ASN A 191 -15.00 -14.90 31.84
C ASN A 191 -15.32 -13.64 32.67
N ARG A 192 -14.31 -12.83 32.96
CA ARG A 192 -14.45 -11.59 33.72
C ARG A 192 -15.17 -10.52 32.93
N TRP A 193 -14.96 -10.47 31.61
CA TRP A 193 -15.70 -9.58 30.73
C TRP A 193 -17.21 -9.83 30.85
N GLU A 194 -17.63 -11.09 30.73
CA GLU A 194 -19.04 -11.49 30.78
C GLU A 194 -19.65 -11.32 32.19
N LYS A 195 -18.91 -11.64 33.26
CA LYS A 195 -19.44 -11.59 34.63
C LYS A 195 -19.53 -10.20 35.24
N ASN A 196 -18.58 -9.32 34.96
CA ASN A 196 -18.39 -8.10 35.75
C ASN A 196 -19.15 -6.88 35.21
N ASP A 197 -19.93 -7.03 34.14
CA ASP A 197 -20.58 -5.90 33.44
C ASP A 197 -19.57 -4.77 33.15
N TYR A 198 -18.33 -5.15 32.81
CA TYR A 198 -17.22 -4.24 32.66
C TYR A 198 -17.51 -3.32 31.46
N PHE A 199 -17.60 -2.01 31.71
CA PHE A 199 -18.11 -0.97 30.78
C PHE A 199 -19.60 -0.99 30.45
N GLY A 200 -20.47 -1.55 31.30
CA GLY A 200 -21.93 -1.42 31.12
C GLY A 200 -22.44 -2.11 29.86
N ARG A 201 -22.17 -3.42 29.76
CA ARG A 201 -22.58 -4.30 28.66
C ARG A 201 -21.95 -3.98 27.32
N GLN A 202 -20.72 -3.49 27.35
CA GLN A 202 -19.93 -3.31 26.14
C GLN A 202 -19.48 -4.68 25.60
N TYR A 203 -20.35 -5.31 24.81
CA TYR A 203 -20.17 -6.69 24.35
C TYR A 203 -19.24 -6.85 23.14
N TYR A 204 -18.82 -5.76 22.50
CA TYR A 204 -17.94 -5.79 21.34
C TYR A 204 -16.90 -4.66 21.43
N GLN A 205 -15.62 -5.04 21.30
CA GLN A 205 -14.46 -4.13 21.17
C GLN A 205 -13.15 -4.91 20.97
N ASN A 206 -12.06 -4.15 20.78
CA ASN A 206 -10.68 -4.62 20.67
C ASN A 206 -10.24 -5.68 21.71
N HIS A 207 -10.70 -5.60 22.97
CA HIS A 207 -10.37 -6.60 23.98
C HIS A 207 -10.84 -8.02 23.61
N LEU A 208 -12.06 -8.14 23.11
CA LEU A 208 -12.65 -9.44 22.76
C LEU A 208 -12.07 -9.96 21.44
N ALA A 209 -11.83 -9.06 20.47
CA ALA A 209 -11.09 -9.39 19.25
C ALA A 209 -9.68 -9.91 19.57
N ALA A 210 -8.99 -9.32 20.56
CA ALA A 210 -7.68 -9.77 21.02
C ALA A 210 -7.73 -11.12 21.74
N HIS A 211 -8.77 -11.38 22.54
CA HIS A 211 -8.96 -12.69 23.16
C HIS A 211 -9.16 -13.76 22.09
N CYS A 212 -10.02 -13.49 21.10
CA CYS A 212 -10.28 -14.39 19.98
C CYS A 212 -8.99 -14.70 19.21
N LEU A 213 -8.25 -13.67 18.80
CA LEU A 213 -6.95 -13.82 18.12
C LEU A 213 -6.02 -14.74 18.92
N GLY A 214 -5.81 -14.45 20.21
CA GLY A 214 -4.89 -15.23 21.04
C GLY A 214 -5.32 -16.69 21.22
N LEU A 215 -6.63 -16.99 21.29
CA LEU A 215 -7.11 -18.37 21.37
C LEU A 215 -6.96 -19.10 20.02
N VAL A 216 -7.25 -18.44 18.90
CA VAL A 216 -7.05 -18.99 17.56
C VAL A 216 -5.56 -19.26 17.31
N ASP A 217 -4.68 -18.31 17.66
CA ASP A 217 -3.22 -18.49 17.57
C ASP A 217 -2.76 -19.74 18.31
N ILE A 218 -3.18 -19.92 19.57
CA ILE A 218 -2.83 -21.09 20.38
C ILE A 218 -3.41 -22.37 19.79
N ALA A 219 -4.67 -22.33 19.34
CA ALA A 219 -5.33 -23.50 18.77
C ALA A 219 -4.59 -24.04 17.55
N TYR A 220 -4.25 -23.17 16.60
CA TYR A 220 -3.60 -23.58 15.36
C TYR A 220 -2.09 -23.85 15.52
N ALA A 221 -1.42 -23.14 16.44
CA ALA A 221 -0.04 -23.47 16.81
C ALA A 221 0.06 -24.88 17.43
N LEU A 222 -0.92 -25.30 18.23
CA LEU A 222 -0.90 -26.60 18.93
C LEU A 222 -1.67 -27.71 18.21
N GLY A 223 -2.38 -27.41 17.13
CA GLY A 223 -3.28 -28.37 16.46
C GLY A 223 -4.47 -28.78 17.32
N ASP A 224 -5.00 -27.88 18.16
CA ASP A 224 -6.11 -28.13 19.07
C ASP A 224 -7.47 -27.82 18.42
N GLU A 225 -8.12 -28.88 17.92
CA GLU A 225 -9.44 -28.81 17.27
C GLU A 225 -10.57 -28.37 18.22
N GLN A 226 -10.45 -28.63 19.53
CA GLN A 226 -11.49 -28.24 20.48
C GLN A 226 -11.39 -26.75 20.80
N LEU A 227 -10.16 -26.25 20.95
CA LEU A 227 -9.93 -24.83 21.17
C LEU A 227 -10.27 -24.01 19.93
N SER A 228 -9.98 -24.52 18.72
CA SER A 228 -10.37 -23.84 17.49
C SER A 228 -11.89 -23.75 17.36
N GLN A 229 -12.63 -24.84 17.62
CA GLN A 229 -14.10 -24.79 17.67
C GLN A 229 -14.61 -23.78 18.70
N TYR A 230 -14.04 -23.77 19.91
CA TYR A 230 -14.40 -22.82 20.96
C TYR A 230 -14.17 -21.36 20.53
N ALA A 231 -13.09 -21.07 19.82
CA ALA A 231 -12.73 -19.70 19.43
C ALA A 231 -13.45 -19.20 18.18
N VAL A 232 -13.85 -20.10 17.28
CA VAL A 232 -14.47 -19.74 15.99
C VAL A 232 -15.98 -19.62 16.08
N ASP A 233 -16.65 -20.63 16.62
CA ASP A 233 -18.12 -20.67 16.73
C ASP A 233 -18.52 -21.68 17.83
N SER A 234 -18.93 -21.18 18.99
CA SER A 234 -19.33 -22.05 20.11
C SER A 234 -20.30 -21.38 21.06
N ASN A 235 -21.35 -22.12 21.44
CA ASN A 235 -22.28 -21.68 22.48
C ASN A 235 -21.62 -21.46 23.86
N GLU A 236 -20.42 -22.02 24.08
CA GLU A 236 -19.65 -21.79 25.32
C GLU A 236 -18.83 -20.51 25.29
N ASN A 237 -18.65 -19.91 24.10
CA ASN A 237 -17.92 -18.67 23.88
C ASN A 237 -18.82 -17.63 23.20
N PRO A 238 -19.53 -16.78 23.94
CA PRO A 238 -20.47 -15.82 23.35
C PRO A 238 -19.81 -14.72 22.50
N ARG A 239 -18.46 -14.70 22.42
CA ARG A 239 -17.65 -13.72 21.69
C ARG A 239 -16.59 -14.43 20.85
N ASP A 240 -17.00 -15.49 20.20
CA ASP A 240 -16.22 -16.17 19.18
C ASP A 240 -16.07 -15.31 17.91
N MET A 241 -15.29 -15.79 16.94
CA MET A 241 -14.99 -15.06 15.71
C MET A 241 -16.25 -14.65 14.94
N ILE A 242 -17.24 -15.54 14.83
CA ILE A 242 -18.46 -15.30 14.05
C ILE A 242 -19.31 -14.21 14.70
N GLU A 243 -19.50 -14.30 16.02
CA GLU A 243 -20.19 -13.26 16.79
C GLU A 243 -19.44 -11.91 16.74
N LEU A 244 -18.09 -11.94 16.76
CA LEU A 244 -17.29 -10.72 16.70
C LEU A 244 -17.36 -10.01 15.34
N ILE A 245 -17.45 -10.74 14.21
CA ILE A 245 -17.67 -10.11 12.89
C ILE A 245 -19.01 -9.36 12.90
N SER A 246 -20.08 -10.00 13.39
CA SER A 246 -21.41 -9.37 13.44
C SER A 246 -21.50 -8.22 14.44
N GLY A 247 -20.80 -8.30 15.57
CA GLY A 247 -20.94 -7.32 16.64
C GLY A 247 -19.95 -6.15 16.60
N CYS A 248 -18.78 -6.33 15.98
CA CYS A 248 -17.76 -5.27 15.89
C CYS A 248 -17.92 -4.37 14.67
N ILE A 249 -18.47 -4.87 13.56
CA ILE A 249 -18.60 -4.14 12.30
C ILE A 249 -20.01 -3.58 12.21
N LEU A 250 -20.13 -2.26 12.12
CA LEU A 250 -21.42 -1.57 12.16
C LEU A 250 -22.00 -1.36 10.76
N MET A 251 -23.33 -1.37 10.73
CA MET A 251 -24.19 -1.07 9.59
C MET A 251 -25.01 0.21 9.84
N PRO A 252 -25.50 0.92 8.80
CA PRO A 252 -26.10 2.25 8.96
C PRO A 252 -27.26 2.38 9.95
N ASP A 253 -28.01 1.29 10.16
CA ASP A 253 -29.18 1.26 11.05
C ASP A 253 -28.86 0.77 12.47
N ASP A 254 -27.59 0.44 12.74
CA ASP A 254 -27.17 -0.02 14.06
C ASP A 254 -27.20 1.11 15.09
N THR A 255 -27.46 0.73 16.33
CA THR A 255 -27.34 1.63 17.48
C THR A 255 -25.95 1.47 18.10
N PRO A 256 -25.01 2.40 17.88
CA PRO A 256 -23.65 2.24 18.35
C PRO A 256 -23.58 2.47 19.86
N PHE A 257 -22.60 1.84 20.50
CA PHE A 257 -22.37 2.00 21.94
C PHE A 257 -21.95 3.45 22.26
N GLY A 258 -22.51 4.04 23.32
CA GLY A 258 -22.03 5.28 23.93
C GLY A 258 -22.23 6.60 23.16
N ASN A 259 -22.58 6.61 21.88
CA ASN A 259 -22.75 7.83 21.08
C ASN A 259 -24.00 7.73 20.16
N PRO A 260 -24.90 8.75 20.11
CA PRO A 260 -26.14 8.66 19.36
C PRO A 260 -26.02 8.84 17.83
N THR A 261 -24.84 9.23 17.30
CA THR A 261 -24.70 9.40 15.84
C THR A 261 -24.72 8.05 15.14
N PHE A 262 -25.66 7.86 14.20
CA PHE A 262 -25.72 6.66 13.37
C PHE A 262 -24.38 6.38 12.69
N PRO A 263 -23.91 5.12 12.69
CA PRO A 263 -22.68 4.75 12.02
C PRO A 263 -22.88 4.67 10.50
N GLN A 264 -21.78 4.61 9.77
CA GLN A 264 -21.74 4.20 8.37
C GLN A 264 -21.35 2.72 8.27
N ALA A 265 -21.69 2.09 7.15
CA ALA A 265 -21.30 0.71 6.89
C ALA A 265 -19.78 0.54 6.98
N GLY A 266 -19.33 -0.46 7.73
CA GLY A 266 -17.90 -0.75 7.92
C GLY A 266 -17.23 0.02 9.05
N GLU A 267 -17.92 0.96 9.69
CA GLU A 267 -17.41 1.55 10.93
C GLU A 267 -17.26 0.48 12.01
N ILE A 268 -16.23 0.58 12.83
CA ILE A 268 -15.99 -0.37 13.92
C ILE A 268 -16.57 0.18 15.22
N ILE A 269 -17.15 -0.72 16.04
CA ILE A 269 -17.83 -0.38 17.30
C ILE A 269 -16.97 0.45 18.24
N ASP A 270 -15.64 0.32 18.22
CA ASP A 270 -14.69 1.11 19.03
C ASP A 270 -14.75 2.63 18.76
N ARG A 271 -15.48 3.08 17.73
CA ARG A 271 -15.65 4.49 17.36
C ARG A 271 -16.05 5.42 18.49
N TYR A 272 -16.79 4.91 19.49
CA TYR A 272 -17.21 5.71 20.64
C TYR A 272 -16.02 6.22 21.47
N ARG A 273 -14.82 5.65 21.33
CA ARG A 273 -13.56 6.18 21.90
C ARG A 273 -13.13 7.50 21.26
N HIS A 274 -13.86 7.99 20.25
CA HIS A 274 -13.65 9.32 19.68
C HIS A 274 -13.74 10.44 20.72
N VAL A 275 -14.59 10.29 21.75
CA VAL A 275 -14.66 11.24 22.88
C VAL A 275 -13.33 11.37 23.65
N GLN A 276 -12.40 10.43 23.45
CA GLN A 276 -11.05 10.42 24.02
C GLN A 276 -9.97 10.76 22.99
N HIS A 277 -10.36 11.15 21.76
CA HIS A 277 -9.50 11.30 20.58
C HIS A 277 -8.73 10.02 20.21
N LYS A 278 -9.39 8.86 20.35
CA LYS A 278 -8.79 7.54 20.08
C LYS A 278 -9.70 6.62 19.27
N GLY A 279 -10.79 7.14 18.69
CA GLY A 279 -11.75 6.33 17.92
C GLY A 279 -11.07 5.58 16.79
N MET A 280 -10.37 6.29 15.90
CA MET A 280 -9.71 5.68 14.73
C MET A 280 -8.65 4.64 15.14
N VAL A 281 -7.85 4.93 16.17
CA VAL A 281 -6.79 4.03 16.63
C VAL A 281 -7.34 2.70 17.14
N TYR A 282 -8.43 2.73 17.92
CA TYR A 282 -9.04 1.51 18.44
C TYR A 282 -9.90 0.80 17.38
N CYS A 283 -10.52 1.53 16.46
CA CYS A 283 -11.20 0.93 15.30
C CYS A 283 -10.20 0.16 14.42
N HIS A 284 -9.06 0.78 14.10
CA HIS A 284 -7.99 0.14 13.35
C HIS A 284 -7.43 -1.08 14.08
N LEU A 285 -7.25 -0.99 15.41
CA LEU A 285 -6.80 -2.13 16.21
C LEU A 285 -7.79 -3.31 16.09
N THR A 286 -9.08 -3.09 16.31
CA THR A 286 -10.09 -4.17 16.21
C THR A 286 -10.15 -4.75 14.81
N MET A 287 -10.17 -3.91 13.78
CA MET A 287 -10.10 -4.33 12.38
C MET A 287 -8.89 -5.22 12.14
N THR A 288 -7.70 -4.81 12.61
CA THR A 288 -6.45 -5.58 12.47
C THR A 288 -6.57 -6.95 13.16
N LEU A 289 -7.07 -7.01 14.38
CA LEU A 289 -7.20 -8.26 15.14
C LEU A 289 -8.18 -9.24 14.48
N LEU A 290 -9.29 -8.75 13.93
CA LEU A 290 -10.25 -9.57 13.19
C LEU A 290 -9.62 -10.10 11.90
N THR A 291 -8.95 -9.26 11.12
CA THR A 291 -8.28 -9.66 9.88
C THR A 291 -7.17 -10.69 10.13
N LEU A 292 -6.35 -10.50 11.16
CA LEU A 292 -5.32 -11.47 11.53
C LEU A 292 -5.91 -12.82 11.96
N THR A 293 -7.02 -12.79 12.70
CA THR A 293 -7.74 -14.02 13.07
C THR A 293 -8.28 -14.72 11.81
N ALA A 294 -8.91 -13.96 10.91
CA ALA A 294 -9.43 -14.48 9.64
C ALA A 294 -8.35 -15.12 8.77
N GLU A 295 -7.13 -14.58 8.78
CA GLU A 295 -6.03 -15.14 8.00
C GLU A 295 -5.61 -16.53 8.44
N ILE A 296 -5.48 -16.76 9.75
CA ILE A 296 -5.18 -18.10 10.30
C ILE A 296 -6.29 -19.08 9.89
N LEU A 297 -7.54 -18.64 10.00
CA LEU A 297 -8.71 -19.45 9.66
C LEU A 297 -8.74 -19.79 8.16
N TYR A 298 -8.46 -18.81 7.30
CA TYR A 298 -8.40 -18.98 5.85
C TYR A 298 -7.35 -20.02 5.46
N ASN A 299 -6.15 -19.90 6.01
CA ASN A 299 -5.06 -20.85 5.81
C ASN A 299 -5.35 -22.24 6.38
N ASN A 300 -6.47 -22.43 7.10
CA ASN A 300 -6.92 -23.72 7.61
C ASN A 300 -8.35 -24.09 7.17
N GLY A 301 -8.84 -23.48 6.09
CA GLY A 301 -10.06 -23.93 5.40
C GLY A 301 -11.37 -23.31 5.90
N ILE A 302 -11.31 -22.22 6.67
CA ILE A 302 -12.47 -21.40 7.03
C ILE A 302 -12.31 -20.03 6.37
N ASP A 303 -13.11 -19.76 5.34
CA ASP A 303 -13.06 -18.49 4.61
C ASP A 303 -13.91 -17.42 5.29
N CYS A 304 -13.29 -16.66 6.20
CA CYS A 304 -13.90 -15.50 6.83
C CYS A 304 -13.95 -14.26 5.91
N TYR A 305 -13.16 -14.20 4.84
CA TYR A 305 -13.14 -13.06 3.93
C TYR A 305 -14.37 -13.04 3.00
N SER A 306 -14.88 -14.22 2.65
CA SER A 306 -16.15 -14.37 1.91
C SER A 306 -17.39 -14.47 2.81
N TYR A 307 -17.22 -14.41 4.14
CA TYR A 307 -18.32 -14.56 5.09
C TYR A 307 -19.14 -13.26 5.24
N TYR A 308 -20.46 -13.43 5.31
CA TYR A 308 -21.41 -12.36 5.62
C TYR A 308 -22.24 -12.77 6.84
N ALA A 309 -22.23 -11.92 7.87
CA ALA A 309 -23.17 -12.06 8.96
C ALA A 309 -24.58 -11.62 8.54
N SER A 310 -25.56 -11.88 9.41
CA SER A 310 -26.98 -11.75 9.06
C SER A 310 -27.43 -10.31 8.72
N GLY A 311 -26.73 -9.28 9.24
CA GLY A 311 -26.96 -7.87 8.93
C GLY A 311 -26.21 -7.38 7.69
N GLY A 312 -25.39 -8.24 7.06
CA GLY A 312 -24.54 -7.90 5.92
C GLY A 312 -23.11 -7.50 6.31
N GLU A 313 -22.78 -7.57 7.61
CA GLU A 313 -21.45 -7.32 8.13
C GLU A 313 -20.44 -8.31 7.53
N ASN A 314 -19.31 -7.81 7.06
CA ASN A 314 -18.24 -8.62 6.48
C ASN A 314 -16.90 -7.86 6.58
N LEU A 315 -15.80 -8.58 6.43
CA LEU A 315 -14.45 -8.04 6.64
C LEU A 315 -13.99 -7.05 5.56
N SER A 316 -14.67 -6.90 4.41
CA SER A 316 -14.28 -5.93 3.39
C SER A 316 -14.72 -4.51 3.75
N LEU A 317 -15.87 -4.37 4.43
CA LEU A 317 -16.46 -3.07 4.74
C LEU A 317 -15.53 -2.14 5.56
N PRO A 318 -14.82 -2.61 6.61
CA PRO A 318 -13.88 -1.75 7.32
C PRO A 318 -12.73 -1.24 6.46
N PHE A 319 -12.23 -2.02 5.49
CA PHE A 319 -11.23 -1.53 4.55
C PHE A 319 -11.81 -0.40 3.69
N ASP A 320 -12.99 -0.60 3.09
CA ASP A 320 -13.64 0.43 2.26
C ASP A 320 -13.95 1.72 3.05
N PHE A 321 -14.26 1.59 4.34
CA PHE A 321 -14.52 2.74 5.21
C PHE A 321 -13.23 3.47 5.63
N TYR A 322 -12.26 2.75 6.20
CA TYR A 322 -11.10 3.37 6.87
C TYR A 322 -9.96 3.76 5.92
N VAL A 323 -9.84 3.15 4.74
CA VAL A 323 -8.74 3.43 3.80
C VAL A 323 -8.70 4.90 3.38
N ASP A 324 -9.86 5.55 3.20
CA ASP A 324 -9.89 6.97 2.82
C ASP A 324 -9.24 7.88 3.87
N PHE A 325 -9.33 7.52 5.16
CA PHE A 325 -8.66 8.29 6.21
C PHE A 325 -7.14 8.20 6.07
N PHE A 326 -6.60 7.00 5.82
CA PHE A 326 -5.16 6.79 5.60
C PHE A 326 -4.67 7.46 4.32
N LYS A 327 -5.44 7.32 3.23
CA LYS A 327 -5.13 7.88 1.91
C LYS A 327 -5.14 9.40 1.92
N LEU A 328 -6.17 10.01 2.51
CA LEU A 328 -6.37 11.47 2.50
C LEU A 328 -5.68 12.17 3.68
N ARG A 329 -5.24 11.41 4.69
CA ARG A 329 -4.65 11.92 5.94
C ARG A 329 -5.52 12.97 6.63
N ASP A 330 -6.83 12.82 6.48
CA ASP A 330 -7.82 13.75 6.98
C ASP A 330 -8.83 13.00 7.84
N SER A 331 -8.87 13.31 9.13
CA SER A 331 -9.82 12.71 10.08
C SER A 331 -11.23 13.27 9.95
N CYS A 332 -11.43 14.32 9.15
CA CYS A 332 -12.72 14.96 8.91
C CYS A 332 -13.49 14.40 7.70
N VAL A 333 -12.93 13.42 6.98
CA VAL A 333 -13.65 12.76 5.87
C VAL A 333 -14.83 11.92 6.38
N LYS A 334 -15.64 11.39 5.46
CA LYS A 334 -16.81 10.54 5.76
C LYS A 334 -17.76 11.17 6.80
N GLY A 335 -18.10 12.45 6.62
CA GLY A 335 -19.08 13.16 7.45
C GLY A 335 -18.51 13.81 8.72
N GLY A 336 -17.20 13.79 8.94
CA GLY A 336 -16.54 14.58 9.98
C GLY A 336 -16.62 14.01 11.39
N TYR A 337 -17.07 12.76 11.57
CA TYR A 337 -17.21 12.16 12.89
C TYR A 337 -15.88 12.08 13.65
N TYR A 338 -14.78 11.74 12.97
CA TYR A 338 -13.46 11.58 13.59
C TYR A 338 -12.63 12.87 13.60
N CYS A 339 -13.22 14.03 13.26
CA CYS A 339 -12.51 15.29 13.16
C CYS A 339 -11.64 15.57 14.39
N GLY A 340 -10.37 15.92 14.16
CA GLY A 340 -9.42 16.26 15.22
C GLY A 340 -8.65 15.07 15.79
N GLU A 341 -8.90 13.85 15.31
CA GLU A 341 -8.03 12.71 15.61
C GLU A 341 -6.80 12.64 14.69
N SER A 342 -5.76 11.95 15.16
CA SER A 342 -4.55 11.67 14.39
C SER A 342 -4.71 10.42 13.51
N VAL A 343 -4.34 10.54 12.24
CA VAL A 343 -4.25 9.42 11.30
C VAL A 343 -2.79 8.96 11.23
N TYR A 344 -2.53 7.69 11.57
CA TYR A 344 -1.17 7.13 11.56
C TYR A 344 -0.91 6.33 10.29
N PHE A 345 0.28 6.49 9.71
CA PHE A 345 0.66 5.89 8.44
C PHE A 345 0.90 4.37 8.53
N ASP A 346 1.48 3.91 9.64
CA ASP A 346 1.80 2.49 9.88
C ASP A 346 0.54 1.60 9.92
N MET A 347 -0.63 2.21 10.10
CA MET A 347 -1.93 1.54 10.04
C MET A 347 -2.27 0.99 8.65
N ALA A 348 -1.62 1.51 7.60
CA ALA A 348 -1.79 1.01 6.24
C ALA A 348 -1.19 -0.39 6.02
N GLY A 349 -0.34 -0.91 6.90
CA GLY A 349 0.30 -2.22 6.71
C GLY A 349 -0.68 -3.38 6.58
N ILE A 350 -1.80 -3.34 7.31
CA ILE A 350 -2.86 -4.35 7.20
C ILE A 350 -3.59 -4.31 5.85
N CYS A 351 -3.47 -3.22 5.09
CA CYS A 351 -4.07 -3.08 3.76
C CYS A 351 -3.38 -3.94 2.70
N GLU A 352 -2.12 -4.36 2.90
CA GLU A 352 -1.48 -5.39 2.06
C GLU A 352 -2.28 -6.70 2.13
N LEU A 353 -2.58 -7.16 3.34
CA LEU A 353 -3.40 -8.33 3.58
C LEU A 353 -4.84 -8.13 3.08
N GLY A 354 -5.39 -6.92 3.26
CA GLY A 354 -6.67 -6.55 2.66
C GLY A 354 -6.69 -6.70 1.14
N LEU A 355 -5.69 -6.16 0.43
CA LEU A 355 -5.64 -6.24 -1.03
C LEU A 355 -5.41 -7.66 -1.52
N TYR A 356 -4.61 -8.45 -0.80
CA TYR A 356 -4.38 -9.86 -1.12
C TYR A 356 -5.69 -10.66 -1.22
N HIS A 357 -6.63 -10.41 -0.31
CA HIS A 357 -7.95 -11.08 -0.32
C HIS A 357 -9.05 -10.33 -1.08
N TYR A 358 -8.87 -9.02 -1.32
CA TYR A 358 -9.79 -8.19 -2.08
C TYR A 358 -9.09 -7.50 -3.28
N PRO A 359 -8.53 -8.27 -4.24
CA PRO A 359 -7.70 -7.73 -5.32
C PRO A 359 -8.44 -6.76 -6.26
N GLN A 360 -9.77 -6.78 -6.25
CA GLN A 360 -10.65 -5.88 -7.00
C GLN A 360 -10.86 -4.51 -6.34
N SER A 361 -10.38 -4.31 -5.11
CA SER A 361 -10.58 -3.05 -4.39
C SER A 361 -9.67 -1.94 -4.96
N THR A 362 -10.28 -1.05 -5.75
CA THR A 362 -9.57 0.11 -6.31
C THR A 362 -9.05 1.04 -5.21
N THR A 363 -9.79 1.15 -4.10
CA THR A 363 -9.41 2.02 -2.98
C THR A 363 -8.18 1.50 -2.23
N LEU A 364 -8.03 0.19 -2.06
CA LEU A 364 -6.82 -0.41 -1.50
C LEU A 364 -5.62 -0.27 -2.44
N VAL A 365 -5.83 -0.47 -3.75
CA VAL A 365 -4.79 -0.23 -4.77
C VAL A 365 -4.30 1.23 -4.72
N GLU A 366 -5.21 2.20 -4.74
CA GLU A 366 -4.89 3.63 -4.66
C GLU A 366 -4.07 3.97 -3.41
N LEU A 367 -4.45 3.44 -2.24
CA LEU A 367 -3.68 3.65 -1.01
C LEU A 367 -2.27 3.07 -1.15
N LEU A 368 -2.16 1.79 -1.51
CA LEU A 368 -0.87 1.10 -1.55
C LEU A 368 0.09 1.68 -2.61
N GLN A 369 -0.41 2.31 -3.66
CA GLN A 369 0.39 3.05 -4.64
C GLN A 369 0.95 4.39 -4.15
N THR A 370 0.44 4.92 -3.02
CA THR A 370 0.86 6.22 -2.48
C THR A 370 1.83 6.09 -1.32
N ILE A 371 2.16 4.87 -0.90
CA ILE A 371 2.94 4.60 0.30
C ILE A 371 4.19 3.77 -0.04
N PRO A 372 5.33 3.98 0.66
CA PRO A 372 6.53 3.17 0.48
C PRO A 372 6.31 1.79 1.10
N ARG A 373 5.61 0.90 0.38
CA ARG A 373 5.16 -0.42 0.83
C ARG A 373 6.27 -1.24 1.50
N ALA A 374 7.47 -1.22 0.94
CA ALA A 374 8.65 -1.91 1.47
C ALA A 374 9.07 -1.45 2.87
N LYS A 375 8.78 -0.21 3.23
CA LYS A 375 9.15 0.40 4.53
C LYS A 375 8.09 0.27 5.61
N ILE A 376 6.90 -0.23 5.26
CA ILE A 376 5.80 -0.32 6.22
C ILE A 376 6.05 -1.47 7.18
N ARG A 377 5.95 -1.15 8.48
CA ARG A 377 6.10 -2.10 9.57
C ARG A 377 4.80 -2.16 10.37
N GLU A 378 4.10 -3.29 10.27
CA GLU A 378 2.92 -3.56 11.08
C GLU A 378 3.35 -4.29 12.36
N GLN A 379 2.76 -3.94 13.49
CA GLN A 379 3.18 -4.38 14.82
C GLN A 379 3.26 -5.92 14.93
N TYR A 380 2.26 -6.62 14.40
CA TYR A 380 2.10 -8.07 14.52
C TYR A 380 2.75 -8.81 13.35
N LEU A 381 2.62 -8.29 12.13
CA LEU A 381 3.11 -8.94 10.92
C LEU A 381 4.58 -8.67 10.59
N GLY A 382 5.19 -7.64 11.17
CA GLY A 382 6.53 -7.21 10.76
C GLY A 382 6.45 -6.45 9.45
N SER A 383 6.85 -7.05 8.31
CA SER A 383 6.73 -6.45 6.98
C SER A 383 5.62 -7.14 6.18
N PRO A 384 4.40 -6.57 6.13
CA PRO A 384 3.25 -7.22 5.49
C PRO A 384 3.45 -7.45 3.99
N VAL A 385 4.13 -6.54 3.29
CA VAL A 385 4.36 -6.64 1.84
C VAL A 385 5.21 -7.86 1.48
N LEU A 386 6.07 -8.33 2.38
CA LEU A 386 6.82 -9.55 2.14
C LEU A 386 5.89 -10.74 1.94
N ILE A 387 4.82 -10.85 2.71
CA ILE A 387 3.97 -12.04 2.72
C ILE A 387 2.73 -11.84 1.85
N TYR A 388 2.10 -10.69 1.98
CA TYR A 388 0.81 -10.39 1.34
C TYR A 388 0.93 -9.33 0.24
N GLY A 389 2.15 -8.96 -0.14
CA GLY A 389 2.35 -8.05 -1.24
C GLY A 389 1.67 -8.59 -2.49
N VAL A 390 0.83 -7.75 -3.09
CA VAL A 390 0.27 -7.99 -4.43
C VAL A 390 1.07 -7.17 -5.45
N GLU A 391 1.27 -7.71 -6.65
CA GLU A 391 1.70 -6.93 -7.80
C GLU A 391 0.63 -5.89 -8.06
N ILE A 392 0.96 -4.65 -7.71
CA ILE A 392 0.19 -3.51 -8.13
C ILE A 392 0.95 -3.03 -9.34
N GLU A 393 0.36 -3.17 -10.52
CA GLU A 393 0.85 -2.45 -11.68
C GLU A 393 1.03 -1.01 -11.23
N SER A 394 2.27 -0.51 -11.22
CA SER A 394 2.46 0.92 -11.24
C SER A 394 1.62 1.37 -12.44
N TYR A 395 0.67 2.29 -12.21
CA TYR A 395 -0.13 2.84 -13.30
C TYR A 395 0.77 3.74 -14.14
N ASP A 396 1.76 3.12 -14.78
CA ASP A 396 2.69 3.71 -15.71
C ASP A 396 2.15 3.38 -17.10
N GLY A 397 0.96 3.92 -17.38
CA GLY A 397 0.71 4.39 -18.73
C GLY A 397 1.70 5.52 -18.97
N VAL A 398 2.95 5.17 -19.30
CA VAL A 398 3.93 6.12 -19.81
C VAL A 398 3.30 6.70 -21.08
N ILE A 399 2.88 7.96 -20.97
CA ILE A 399 2.37 8.72 -22.11
C ILE A 399 3.52 9.40 -22.86
N ALA A 400 4.67 9.58 -22.18
CA ALA A 400 5.89 10.09 -22.77
C ALA A 400 7.12 9.75 -21.91
N ASN A 401 8.20 9.28 -22.54
CA ASN A 401 9.49 9.04 -21.89
C ASN A 401 10.65 9.51 -22.78
N TRP A 402 11.07 10.76 -22.58
CA TRP A 402 12.16 11.36 -23.35
C TRP A 402 13.49 11.21 -22.64
N LYS A 403 14.33 10.32 -23.18
CA LYS A 403 15.76 10.29 -22.90
C LYS A 403 16.45 11.19 -23.91
N MET A 404 17.20 12.17 -23.43
CA MET A 404 17.79 13.20 -24.31
C MET A 404 18.94 12.67 -25.18
N ASN A 405 19.18 11.35 -25.17
CA ASN A 405 20.12 10.63 -26.02
C ASN A 405 19.50 10.07 -27.32
N ASP A 406 18.18 10.15 -27.48
CA ASP A 406 17.47 9.65 -28.66
C ASP A 406 17.57 10.66 -29.84
N VAL A 407 17.97 10.13 -31.00
CA VAL A 407 18.41 10.88 -32.19
C VAL A 407 17.35 11.88 -32.68
N SER A 408 17.80 13.09 -33.01
CA SER A 408 17.03 14.11 -33.73
C SER A 408 16.57 13.62 -35.11
N GLN A 409 15.29 13.28 -35.23
CA GLN A 409 14.66 13.21 -36.54
C GLN A 409 14.01 14.55 -36.90
N THR A 410 13.96 14.84 -38.19
CA THR A 410 13.25 16.01 -38.67
C THR A 410 11.75 15.73 -38.67
N TYR A 411 11.03 16.29 -37.71
CA TYR A 411 9.58 16.19 -37.59
C TYR A 411 8.91 17.18 -38.54
N SER A 412 7.90 16.72 -39.29
CA SER A 412 7.09 17.56 -40.18
C SER A 412 5.72 17.78 -39.56
N GLU A 413 5.56 18.89 -38.85
CA GLU A 413 4.24 19.40 -38.47
C GLU A 413 3.97 20.64 -39.32
N THR A 414 2.81 20.72 -39.96
CA THR A 414 2.36 21.92 -40.69
C THR A 414 3.33 22.45 -41.77
N SER A 415 4.11 21.57 -42.43
CA SER A 415 5.09 21.87 -43.49
C SER A 415 6.43 22.49 -43.05
N LEU A 416 6.71 22.56 -41.74
CA LEU A 416 8.01 22.97 -41.20
C LEU A 416 8.80 21.76 -40.69
N MET A 417 10.09 21.74 -41.01
CA MET A 417 11.04 20.69 -40.63
C MET A 417 11.74 21.09 -39.32
N ARG A 418 11.42 20.42 -38.20
CA ARG A 418 11.94 20.74 -36.85
C ARG A 418 12.75 19.59 -36.26
N ASN A 419 13.70 19.89 -35.37
CA ASN A 419 14.34 18.87 -34.55
C ASN A 419 13.37 18.39 -33.46
N ALA A 420 13.38 17.11 -33.14
CA ALA A 420 12.61 16.55 -32.04
C ALA A 420 13.42 15.47 -31.32
N ILE A 421 13.21 15.33 -30.01
CA ILE A 421 13.66 14.18 -29.23
C ILE A 421 12.57 13.12 -29.31
N LEU A 422 12.95 11.91 -29.72
CA LEU A 422 12.03 10.79 -29.85
C LEU A 422 11.65 10.24 -28.48
N ASP A 423 10.48 9.63 -28.40
CA ASP A 423 10.08 8.86 -27.23
C ASP A 423 10.86 7.53 -27.19
N SER A 424 11.44 7.21 -26.03
CA SER A 424 12.38 6.11 -25.85
C SER A 424 11.70 4.75 -25.64
N ASP A 425 10.38 4.73 -25.50
CA ASP A 425 9.59 3.51 -25.24
C ASP A 425 9.38 2.61 -26.49
N ASN A 426 9.92 3.01 -27.65
CA ASN A 426 10.07 2.21 -28.87
C ASN A 426 8.72 1.79 -29.51
N ASP A 427 7.61 2.35 -29.06
CA ASP A 427 6.30 2.11 -29.65
C ASP A 427 6.11 3.06 -30.84
N LYS A 428 6.53 2.58 -32.03
CA LYS A 428 6.62 3.36 -33.29
C LYS A 428 5.30 4.03 -33.73
N ASP A 429 4.21 3.74 -33.05
CA ASP A 429 2.87 4.21 -33.37
C ASP A 429 2.37 5.32 -32.42
N ARG A 430 3.14 5.69 -31.38
CA ARG A 430 2.83 6.84 -30.49
C ARG A 430 3.65 8.07 -30.85
N ASN A 431 3.04 9.05 -31.52
CA ASN A 431 3.68 10.30 -31.94
C ASN A 431 3.94 11.30 -30.77
N HIS A 432 4.42 10.85 -29.61
CA HIS A 432 4.71 11.71 -28.46
C HIS A 432 6.12 12.33 -28.53
N HIS A 433 6.57 12.76 -29.70
CA HIS A 433 7.88 13.40 -29.80
C HIS A 433 7.91 14.72 -29.03
N LEU A 434 9.08 15.06 -28.45
CA LEU A 434 9.34 16.37 -27.88
C LEU A 434 9.95 17.26 -28.96
N ILE A 435 9.11 18.09 -29.57
CA ILE A 435 9.48 18.99 -30.66
C ILE A 435 10.23 20.18 -30.06
N LEU A 436 11.44 20.43 -30.57
CA LEU A 436 12.25 21.56 -30.15
C LEU A 436 11.72 22.82 -30.84
N GLY A 437 11.44 23.86 -30.05
CA GLY A 437 10.89 25.13 -30.53
C GLY A 437 9.50 25.46 -29.98
N ARG A 438 8.78 26.35 -30.68
CA ARG A 438 7.55 27.01 -30.23
C ARG A 438 6.27 26.36 -30.79
N TYR A 439 5.21 26.34 -30.00
CA TYR A 439 3.88 25.80 -30.38
C TYR A 439 2.94 26.79 -31.12
N ASN A 440 3.28 28.08 -31.32
CA ASN A 440 2.33 29.08 -31.86
C ASN A 440 2.61 29.60 -33.29
N ASP A 441 3.35 28.87 -34.12
CA ASP A 441 3.59 29.31 -35.49
C ASP A 441 2.30 29.18 -36.31
N SER A 442 1.55 30.27 -36.39
CA SER A 442 0.50 30.54 -37.38
C SER A 442 1.05 30.59 -38.83
N GLY A 443 2.12 29.85 -39.12
CA GLY A 443 2.84 29.82 -40.39
C GLY A 443 3.64 31.10 -40.69
N ARG A 444 3.88 31.98 -39.71
CA ARG A 444 4.70 33.18 -39.88
C ARG A 444 5.58 33.41 -38.64
N ASP A 445 6.88 33.54 -38.90
CA ASP A 445 7.95 34.03 -38.02
C ASP A 445 8.71 32.99 -37.17
N GLY A 446 9.76 32.42 -37.79
CA GLY A 446 10.91 31.88 -37.07
C GLY A 446 11.75 30.93 -37.92
N THR A 447 12.97 31.34 -38.29
CA THR A 447 13.97 30.43 -38.86
C THR A 447 14.27 29.29 -37.87
N ASN A 448 14.45 28.07 -38.37
CA ASN A 448 14.93 26.93 -37.57
C ASN A 448 16.08 27.35 -36.63
N GLY A 449 16.02 26.92 -35.36
CA GLY A 449 17.12 27.06 -34.41
C GLY A 449 17.11 28.27 -33.46
N GLU A 450 16.36 29.36 -33.70
CA GLU A 450 16.41 30.54 -32.79
C GLU A 450 15.74 30.29 -31.43
N TYR A 451 14.76 29.40 -31.39
CA TYR A 451 13.94 29.11 -30.20
C TYR A 451 14.09 27.66 -29.70
N GLU A 452 14.99 26.90 -30.31
CA GLU A 452 15.25 25.51 -29.96
C GLU A 452 16.24 25.45 -28.80
N PRO A 453 15.98 24.69 -27.72
CA PRO A 453 17.02 24.32 -26.77
C PRO A 453 18.07 23.45 -27.47
N SER A 454 19.31 23.51 -26.99
CA SER A 454 20.40 22.69 -27.51
C SER A 454 20.57 21.40 -26.70
N LEU A 455 21.09 20.35 -27.33
CA LEU A 455 21.63 19.22 -26.57
C LEU A 455 23.01 19.57 -26.03
N THR A 456 23.29 19.20 -24.79
CA THR A 456 24.63 19.36 -24.20
C THR A 456 25.67 18.51 -24.92
N ILE A 457 26.94 18.67 -24.56
CA ILE A 457 27.96 17.69 -24.96
C ILE A 457 27.72 16.34 -24.27
N ASN A 458 28.21 15.28 -24.91
CA ASN A 458 28.16 13.91 -24.39
C ASN A 458 28.76 13.83 -22.96
N GLY A 459 28.04 13.19 -22.03
CA GLY A 459 28.44 13.00 -20.64
C GLY A 459 28.06 14.15 -19.71
N SER A 460 27.20 15.07 -20.16
CA SER A 460 26.76 16.23 -19.37
C SER A 460 25.34 16.11 -18.81
N GLY A 461 24.65 15.00 -19.11
CA GLY A 461 23.36 14.64 -18.52
C GLY A 461 23.43 14.34 -17.02
N ALA A 462 22.32 13.93 -16.43
CA ALA A 462 22.18 13.75 -14.98
C ALA A 462 23.05 12.61 -14.42
N SER A 463 23.25 11.53 -15.20
CA SER A 463 24.09 10.41 -14.80
C SER A 463 25.59 10.67 -14.99
N GLY A 464 25.94 11.61 -15.89
CA GLY A 464 27.32 11.93 -16.24
C GLY A 464 28.04 10.83 -17.05
N MET A 465 27.31 9.81 -17.51
CA MET A 465 27.86 8.67 -18.23
C MET A 465 28.06 8.97 -19.73
N PRO A 466 28.93 8.25 -20.44
CA PRO A 466 28.99 8.34 -21.89
C PRO A 466 27.62 8.03 -22.53
N SER A 467 27.29 8.78 -23.58
CA SER A 467 25.99 8.86 -24.27
C SER A 467 24.85 9.46 -23.46
N ASP A 468 25.17 10.18 -22.37
CA ASP A 468 24.20 10.92 -21.57
C ASP A 468 24.22 12.41 -21.93
N TYR A 469 23.07 12.93 -22.34
CA TYR A 469 22.88 14.29 -22.84
C TYR A 469 21.77 14.96 -22.03
N ALA A 470 21.67 16.28 -22.07
CA ALA A 470 20.54 17.02 -21.52
C ALA A 470 20.08 18.10 -22.50
N LEU A 471 18.82 18.54 -22.38
CA LEU A 471 18.36 19.76 -23.03
C LEU A 471 18.81 20.98 -22.24
N GLU A 472 19.52 21.87 -22.92
CA GLU A 472 20.02 23.14 -22.39
C GLU A 472 19.11 24.29 -22.83
N PHE A 473 18.58 25.00 -21.84
CA PHE A 473 17.80 26.22 -21.99
C PHE A 473 18.60 27.42 -21.46
N ASN A 474 18.68 28.48 -22.24
CA ASN A 474 19.46 29.68 -21.98
C ASN A 474 18.73 30.73 -21.12
N GLY A 475 17.50 30.44 -20.68
CA GLY A 475 16.65 31.37 -19.92
C GLY A 475 15.97 32.45 -20.75
N ILE A 476 16.04 32.38 -22.09
CA ILE A 476 15.52 33.39 -22.99
C ILE A 476 14.87 32.71 -24.20
N ASN A 477 13.54 32.81 -24.31
CA ASN A 477 12.79 32.52 -25.53
C ASN A 477 12.90 31.09 -26.12
N GLN A 478 13.64 30.17 -25.48
CA GLN A 478 13.73 28.76 -25.85
C GLN A 478 12.62 27.93 -25.21
N SER A 479 12.11 26.96 -25.96
CA SER A 479 11.07 26.04 -25.51
C SER A 479 11.12 24.71 -26.26
N ALA A 480 10.47 23.71 -25.72
CA ALA A 480 10.07 22.51 -26.46
C ALA A 480 8.60 22.20 -26.15
N TYR A 481 7.94 21.41 -26.99
CA TYR A 481 6.59 20.97 -26.72
C TYR A 481 6.31 19.57 -27.27
N SER A 482 5.39 18.87 -26.63
CA SER A 482 4.84 17.62 -27.15
C SER A 482 3.37 17.82 -27.50
N PRO A 483 2.99 17.69 -28.79
CA PRO A 483 1.67 18.03 -29.23
C PRO A 483 0.65 16.93 -28.88
N TYR A 484 -0.55 17.34 -28.45
CA TYR A 484 -1.67 16.43 -28.15
C TYR A 484 -1.39 15.37 -27.09
N THR A 485 -0.30 15.50 -26.32
CA THR A 485 -0.01 14.65 -25.18
C THR A 485 -0.91 15.11 -24.03
N TRP A 486 -2.09 14.50 -23.95
CA TRP A 486 -3.13 14.84 -22.99
C TRP A 486 -3.06 13.92 -21.79
N PRO A 487 -2.44 14.34 -20.67
CA PRO A 487 -2.58 13.61 -19.44
C PRO A 487 -4.01 13.76 -18.93
N ASP A 488 -4.69 12.66 -18.58
CA ASP A 488 -5.87 12.74 -17.71
C ASP A 488 -5.46 13.57 -16.49
N VAL A 489 -5.95 14.81 -16.43
CA VAL A 489 -5.52 15.78 -15.42
C VAL A 489 -5.85 15.26 -14.02
N ASN A 490 -6.82 14.37 -13.90
CA ASN A 490 -7.19 13.79 -12.62
C ASN A 490 -6.10 12.90 -12.04
N ASN A 491 -5.14 12.44 -12.84
CA ASN A 491 -4.04 11.61 -12.38
C ASN A 491 -2.85 11.78 -13.31
N VAL A 492 -1.94 12.69 -12.97
CA VAL A 492 -0.68 12.90 -13.68
C VAL A 492 0.50 12.71 -12.75
N TYR A 493 1.52 12.03 -13.24
CA TYR A 493 2.81 11.91 -12.60
C TYR A 493 3.90 12.37 -13.57
N ILE A 494 4.86 13.09 -13.03
CA ILE A 494 5.97 13.71 -13.75
C ILE A 494 7.23 13.36 -12.99
N GLU A 495 8.23 12.89 -13.71
CA GLU A 495 9.56 12.64 -13.19
C GLU A 495 10.59 13.25 -14.14
N CYS A 496 11.55 13.97 -13.60
CA CYS A 496 12.65 14.53 -14.39
C CYS A 496 13.84 14.91 -13.53
N ASP A 497 15.00 15.05 -14.17
CA ASP A 497 16.19 15.64 -13.58
C ASP A 497 16.36 17.08 -14.08
N VAL A 498 16.64 18.01 -13.17
CA VAL A 498 16.86 19.42 -13.53
C VAL A 498 18.16 19.95 -12.93
N LYS A 499 18.85 20.78 -13.71
CA LYS A 499 20.03 21.53 -13.26
C LYS A 499 19.87 23.01 -13.59
N PRO A 500 19.30 23.80 -12.66
CA PRO A 500 19.12 25.24 -12.86
C PRO A 500 20.48 25.93 -13.03
N VAL A 501 20.59 26.85 -13.99
CA VAL A 501 21.80 27.68 -14.18
C VAL A 501 21.50 29.13 -13.82
N LEU A 502 20.31 29.62 -14.22
CA LEU A 502 19.84 30.95 -13.89
C LEU A 502 18.85 30.88 -12.73
N MET A 503 19.03 31.74 -11.74
CA MET A 503 18.21 31.79 -10.52
C MET A 503 17.58 33.19 -10.32
N SER A 504 17.29 33.88 -11.43
CA SER A 504 16.71 35.21 -11.41
C SER A 504 15.21 35.15 -11.66
N GLY A 505 14.41 35.23 -10.59
CA GLY A 505 12.95 35.19 -10.67
C GLY A 505 12.38 33.80 -10.96
N ALA A 506 11.05 33.69 -10.89
CA ALA A 506 10.34 32.43 -11.09
C ALA A 506 10.38 31.99 -12.57
N GLN A 507 10.57 30.70 -12.80
CA GLN A 507 10.77 30.10 -14.13
C GLN A 507 9.91 28.86 -14.31
N THR A 508 9.45 28.62 -15.55
CA THR A 508 8.57 27.50 -15.88
C THR A 508 9.38 26.34 -16.45
N ILE A 509 9.38 25.19 -15.79
CA ILE A 509 10.07 23.99 -16.28
C ILE A 509 9.13 23.22 -17.20
N ILE A 510 7.94 22.87 -16.72
CA ILE A 510 6.92 22.12 -17.46
C ILE A 510 5.57 22.79 -17.26
N TYR A 511 4.77 22.91 -18.32
CA TYR A 511 3.47 23.56 -18.28
C TYR A 511 2.47 22.90 -19.22
N THR A 512 1.26 22.70 -18.71
CA THR A 512 0.10 22.29 -19.51
C THR A 512 -1.06 23.26 -19.23
N THR A 513 -1.62 23.84 -20.28
CA THR A 513 -2.69 24.86 -20.18
C THR A 513 -3.85 24.37 -19.31
N ASN A 514 -4.24 25.18 -18.32
CA ASN A 514 -5.35 24.92 -17.39
C ASN A 514 -5.26 23.57 -16.65
N SER A 515 -4.08 22.98 -16.54
CA SER A 515 -3.89 21.65 -15.95
C SER A 515 -2.87 21.70 -14.81
N PHE A 516 -1.58 21.86 -15.13
CA PHE A 516 -0.53 21.98 -14.12
C PHE A 516 0.70 22.74 -14.61
N GLU A 517 1.51 23.22 -13.67
CA GLU A 517 2.79 23.89 -13.91
C GLU A 517 3.82 23.45 -12.86
N LEU A 518 4.96 22.97 -13.33
CA LEU A 518 6.16 22.76 -12.53
C LEU A 518 7.04 24.01 -12.63
N ARG A 519 7.15 24.74 -11.52
CA ARG A 519 7.76 26.08 -11.47
C ARG A 519 8.95 26.11 -10.52
N LEU A 520 10.08 26.61 -11.02
CA LEU A 520 11.22 26.96 -10.17
C LEU A 520 11.00 28.33 -9.54
N VAL A 521 11.14 28.42 -8.22
CA VAL A 521 10.97 29.66 -7.46
C VAL A 521 12.25 29.91 -6.64
N PRO A 522 13.07 30.91 -7.01
CA PRO A 522 14.27 31.25 -6.27
C PRO A 522 13.94 31.77 -4.87
N SER A 523 14.83 31.48 -3.92
CA SER A 523 14.86 32.10 -2.60
C SER A 523 15.10 33.61 -2.73
N GLY A 524 14.78 34.37 -1.67
CA GLY A 524 14.95 35.83 -1.68
C GLY A 524 16.39 36.31 -1.93
N ASP A 525 17.39 35.47 -1.65
CA ASP A 525 18.81 35.73 -1.91
C ASP A 525 19.32 35.19 -3.26
N GLY A 526 18.47 34.48 -4.02
CA GLY A 526 18.80 33.87 -5.31
C GLY A 526 19.83 32.75 -5.26
N GLN A 527 20.21 32.27 -4.07
CA GLN A 527 21.22 31.22 -3.90
C GLN A 527 20.63 29.81 -3.98
N LYS A 528 19.33 29.69 -3.70
CA LYS A 528 18.60 28.43 -3.75
C LYS A 528 17.28 28.61 -4.48
N ALA A 529 16.60 27.51 -4.77
CA ALA A 529 15.21 27.53 -5.18
C ALA A 529 14.46 26.38 -4.54
N LYS A 530 13.14 26.52 -4.55
CA LYS A 530 12.19 25.44 -4.42
C LYS A 530 11.51 25.17 -5.76
N ILE A 531 10.82 24.04 -5.84
CA ILE A 531 9.88 23.73 -6.91
C ILE A 531 8.46 23.85 -6.38
N ASP A 532 7.66 24.65 -7.06
CA ASP A 532 6.23 24.74 -6.88
C ASP A 532 5.54 23.93 -7.98
N PHE A 533 4.70 22.98 -7.58
CA PHE A 533 3.82 22.24 -8.47
C PHE A 533 2.39 22.78 -8.35
N HIS A 534 2.03 23.62 -9.31
CA HIS A 534 0.71 24.23 -9.41
C HIS A 534 -0.24 23.30 -10.15
N VAL A 535 -1.44 23.11 -9.61
CA VAL A 535 -2.47 22.24 -10.18
C VAL A 535 -3.78 23.01 -10.23
N TRP A 536 -4.31 23.23 -11.44
CA TRP A 536 -5.50 24.04 -11.67
C TRP A 536 -6.80 23.21 -11.59
N TYR A 537 -7.83 23.81 -11.03
CA TYR A 537 -9.20 23.28 -10.96
C TYR A 537 -10.20 24.42 -11.29
N PRO A 538 -11.49 24.15 -11.55
CA PRO A 538 -12.42 25.13 -12.13
C PRO A 538 -12.49 26.52 -11.47
N ASN A 539 -12.17 26.62 -10.19
CA ASN A 539 -12.29 27.84 -9.39
C ASN A 539 -10.96 28.26 -8.72
N GLY A 540 -9.80 27.75 -9.16
CA GLY A 540 -8.52 28.11 -8.55
C GLY A 540 -7.35 27.20 -8.93
N PHE A 541 -6.31 27.22 -8.11
CA PHE A 541 -5.19 26.28 -8.20
C PHE A 541 -4.66 25.97 -6.80
N ALA A 542 -4.12 24.77 -6.63
CA ALA A 542 -3.34 24.39 -5.46
C ALA A 542 -1.86 24.37 -5.81
N THR A 543 -1.01 24.55 -4.79
CA THR A 543 0.45 24.57 -4.97
C THR A 543 1.09 23.68 -3.93
N ALA A 544 1.63 22.54 -4.37
CA ALA A 544 2.56 21.77 -3.55
C ALA A 544 3.96 22.36 -3.72
N SER A 545 4.67 22.65 -2.63
CA SER A 545 5.98 23.29 -2.67
C SER A 545 7.03 22.42 -2.01
N SER A 546 8.18 22.23 -2.65
CA SER A 546 9.36 21.62 -2.02
C SER A 546 10.02 22.59 -1.03
N SER A 547 10.95 22.08 -0.23
CA SER A 547 11.93 22.92 0.49
C SER A 547 12.85 23.67 -0.50
N GLU A 548 13.47 24.76 -0.05
CA GLU A 548 14.49 25.51 -0.81
C GLU A 548 15.84 24.77 -0.84
N ILE A 549 15.91 23.69 -1.61
CA ILE A 549 17.05 22.77 -1.66
C ILE A 549 17.71 22.64 -3.03
N LEU A 550 17.19 23.31 -4.06
CA LEU A 550 17.83 23.35 -5.37
C LEU A 550 18.94 24.40 -5.37
N TYR A 551 20.08 24.05 -5.94
CA TYR A 551 21.24 24.94 -6.06
C TYR A 551 21.59 25.16 -7.53
N PRO A 552 22.10 26.35 -7.90
CA PRO A 552 22.57 26.58 -9.25
C PRO A 552 23.70 25.59 -9.61
N ASN A 553 23.67 25.09 -10.85
CA ASN A 553 24.60 24.12 -11.43
C ASN A 553 24.67 22.76 -10.74
N HIS A 554 23.65 22.38 -9.95
CA HIS A 554 23.52 21.05 -9.35
C HIS A 554 22.31 20.32 -9.95
N TRP A 555 22.48 19.04 -10.27
CA TRP A 555 21.37 18.17 -10.66
C TRP A 555 20.52 17.84 -9.43
N SER A 556 19.21 17.97 -9.57
CA SER A 556 18.22 17.53 -8.60
C SER A 556 17.18 16.67 -9.32
N HIS A 557 16.78 15.59 -8.66
CA HIS A 557 15.74 14.69 -9.14
C HIS A 557 14.38 15.16 -8.64
N ILE A 558 13.42 15.31 -9.53
CA ILE A 558 12.08 15.82 -9.25
C ILE A 558 11.04 14.76 -9.56
N ARG A 559 10.11 14.55 -8.62
CA ARG A 559 8.88 13.79 -8.82
C ARG A 559 7.67 14.63 -8.46
N ALA A 560 6.74 14.83 -9.36
CA ALA A 560 5.49 15.55 -9.10
C ALA A 560 4.29 14.67 -9.44
N LYS A 561 3.27 14.69 -8.59
CA LYS A 561 2.08 13.85 -8.73
C LYS A 561 0.84 14.66 -8.42
N ALA A 562 -0.12 14.75 -9.34
CA ALA A 562 -1.45 15.27 -9.06
C ALA A 562 -2.46 14.16 -9.22
N ILE A 563 -3.21 13.85 -8.16
CA ILE A 563 -4.30 12.88 -8.19
C ILE A 563 -5.57 13.48 -7.58
N PRO A 564 -6.73 12.80 -7.61
CA PRO A 564 -7.95 13.38 -7.08
C PRO A 564 -7.77 13.72 -5.59
N GLY A 565 -7.93 15.01 -5.25
CA GLY A 565 -7.85 15.50 -3.88
C GLY A 565 -6.52 16.15 -3.49
N PHE A 566 -5.41 15.87 -4.19
CA PHE A 566 -4.10 16.37 -3.78
C PHE A 566 -3.04 16.40 -4.88
N SER A 567 -2.06 17.27 -4.67
CA SER A 567 -0.80 17.31 -5.40
C SER A 567 0.39 17.12 -4.46
N ILE A 568 1.41 16.43 -4.95
CA ILE A 568 2.66 16.13 -4.26
C ILE A 568 3.80 16.60 -5.16
N ILE A 569 4.81 17.21 -4.56
CA ILE A 569 6.11 17.46 -5.18
C ILE A 569 7.18 16.84 -4.30
N GLU A 570 8.14 16.15 -4.89
CA GLU A 570 9.32 15.65 -4.23
C GLU A 570 10.56 16.12 -4.98
N VAL A 571 11.55 16.61 -4.24
CA VAL A 571 12.86 16.97 -4.77
C VAL A 571 13.91 16.27 -3.92
N ASP A 572 14.76 15.46 -4.53
CA ASP A 572 15.84 14.72 -3.86
C ASP A 572 15.38 14.01 -2.56
N GLY A 573 14.19 13.39 -2.59
CA GLY A 573 13.60 12.68 -1.45
C GLY A 573 12.81 13.55 -0.45
N GLN A 574 12.75 14.87 -0.63
CA GLN A 574 11.97 15.77 0.25
C GLN A 574 10.64 16.17 -0.37
N SER A 575 9.53 15.89 0.32
CA SER A 575 8.18 16.09 -0.21
C SER A 575 7.49 17.36 0.28
N GLY A 576 6.66 17.94 -0.57
CA GLY A 576 5.62 18.92 -0.25
C GLY A 576 4.27 18.45 -0.78
N ILE A 577 3.19 18.77 -0.07
CA ILE A 577 1.83 18.31 -0.39
C ILE A 577 0.85 19.48 -0.34
N ALA A 578 -0.12 19.52 -1.24
CA ALA A 578 -1.24 20.44 -1.19
C ALA A 578 -2.56 19.74 -1.52
N GLY A 579 -3.61 20.01 -0.75
CA GLY A 579 -4.96 19.53 -1.03
C GLY A 579 -5.70 20.42 -2.02
N HIS A 580 -6.58 19.83 -2.84
CA HIS A 580 -7.50 20.54 -3.73
C HIS A 580 -8.80 19.74 -3.94
N PRO A 581 -9.91 20.39 -4.31
CA PRO A 581 -11.10 19.66 -4.75
C PRO A 581 -10.81 18.81 -6.01
N LEU A 582 -11.73 17.90 -6.36
CA LEU A 582 -11.64 17.09 -7.57
C LEU A 582 -11.31 17.97 -8.78
N MET A 583 -10.28 17.53 -9.52
CA MET A 583 -9.88 18.12 -10.79
C MET A 583 -11.04 17.97 -11.78
N VAL A 584 -11.32 19.00 -12.56
CA VAL A 584 -12.25 18.89 -13.70
C VAL A 584 -11.48 19.36 -14.91
N GLY A 585 -11.15 18.43 -15.80
CA GLY A 585 -10.45 18.74 -17.04
C GLY A 585 -11.29 19.67 -17.90
N THR A 586 -10.92 20.96 -17.96
CA THR A 586 -11.48 21.86 -18.96
C THR A 586 -10.73 21.65 -20.27
N SER A 587 -11.39 20.99 -21.21
CA SER A 587 -10.95 20.80 -22.58
C SER A 587 -10.59 22.13 -23.24
N TYR A 588 -9.36 22.26 -23.76
CA TYR A 588 -9.02 22.85 -25.07
C TYR A 588 -7.48 22.90 -25.20
N ASN A 589 -6.90 22.08 -26.08
CA ASN A 589 -5.48 22.08 -26.50
C ASN A 589 -4.43 21.67 -25.43
N GLY A 590 -4.46 20.39 -25.01
CA GLY A 590 -3.50 19.80 -24.08
C GLY A 590 -2.12 19.52 -24.72
N HIS A 591 -1.28 20.54 -24.80
CA HIS A 591 0.14 20.40 -25.14
C HIS A 591 0.97 20.47 -23.87
N ILE A 592 1.96 19.59 -23.77
CA ILE A 592 2.99 19.69 -22.74
C ILE A 592 4.05 20.64 -23.28
N ASN A 593 4.25 21.76 -22.58
CA ASN A 593 5.27 22.76 -22.90
C ASN A 593 6.41 22.62 -21.91
N VAL A 594 7.64 22.72 -22.41
CA VAL A 594 8.87 22.63 -21.63
C VAL A 594 9.66 23.92 -21.80
N GLY A 595 10.12 24.47 -20.68
CA GLY A 595 10.91 25.70 -20.62
C GLY A 595 10.12 27.02 -20.68
N THR A 596 8.79 26.98 -20.85
CA THR A 596 7.93 28.18 -20.89
C THR A 596 6.44 27.87 -20.67
N THR A 597 5.61 28.91 -20.46
CA THR A 597 4.14 28.81 -20.42
C THR A 597 3.51 28.87 -21.83
N HIS A 598 2.27 28.40 -21.98
CA HIS A 598 1.51 28.56 -23.21
C HIS A 598 1.42 30.03 -23.66
N ALA A 599 1.51 30.27 -24.97
CA ALA A 599 1.55 31.57 -25.62
C ALA A 599 2.72 32.51 -25.22
N PHE A 600 3.78 32.00 -24.59
CA PHE A 600 5.06 32.72 -24.37
C PHE A 600 4.96 33.97 -23.48
N ASN A 601 3.93 34.05 -22.65
CA ASN A 601 3.55 35.29 -22.01
C ASN A 601 4.39 35.66 -20.76
N THR A 602 5.34 34.84 -20.28
CA THR A 602 6.48 35.17 -19.36
C THR A 602 7.12 33.91 -18.74
N ARG A 603 8.33 34.02 -18.14
CA ARG A 603 9.04 33.03 -17.30
C ARG A 603 9.68 31.84 -18.04
N PHE A 604 10.85 32.08 -18.61
CA PHE A 604 11.67 31.07 -19.31
C PHE A 604 12.62 30.34 -18.36
N PHE A 605 12.74 29.03 -18.52
CA PHE A 605 13.72 28.24 -17.78
C PHE A 605 15.13 28.46 -18.30
N GLY A 606 16.07 28.69 -17.39
CA GLY A 606 17.50 28.76 -17.66
C GLY A 606 18.24 27.66 -16.91
N GLY A 607 18.56 26.58 -17.60
CA GLY A 607 19.15 25.39 -16.99
C GLY A 607 19.14 24.19 -17.92
N HIS A 608 19.34 23.02 -17.33
CA HIS A 608 19.32 21.76 -18.04
C HIS A 608 18.16 20.88 -17.57
N LEU A 609 17.61 20.10 -18.48
CA LEU A 609 16.56 19.11 -18.23
C LEU A 609 16.96 17.77 -18.84
N ASP A 610 16.75 16.70 -18.09
CA ASP A 610 17.04 15.33 -18.49
C ASP A 610 16.00 14.34 -17.93
N ASN A 611 15.98 13.12 -18.47
CA ASN A 611 15.13 12.00 -18.06
C ASN A 611 13.65 12.37 -17.81
N LEU A 612 13.03 13.09 -18.75
CA LEU A 612 11.64 13.54 -18.58
C LEU A 612 10.66 12.40 -18.87
N ILE A 613 9.92 11.99 -17.85
CA ILE A 613 8.87 10.98 -17.89
C ILE A 613 7.56 11.61 -17.45
N ILE A 614 6.49 11.34 -18.19
CA ILE A 614 5.13 11.73 -17.81
C ILE A 614 4.22 10.50 -17.91
N THR A 615 3.47 10.22 -16.85
CA THR A 615 2.50 9.12 -16.77
C THR A 615 1.13 9.64 -16.34
N THR A 616 0.06 8.92 -16.71
CA THR A 616 -1.29 9.19 -16.19
C THR A 616 -1.99 7.97 -15.64
N GLY A 617 -2.88 8.20 -14.68
CA GLY A 617 -3.64 7.14 -14.02
C GLY A 617 -5.16 7.30 -14.09
N SER A 618 -5.73 7.31 -15.29
CA SER A 618 -7.00 6.61 -15.55
C SER A 618 -7.34 6.63 -17.03
N GLY A 619 -7.67 5.44 -17.55
CA GLY A 619 -8.53 5.23 -18.72
C GLY A 619 -7.97 5.67 -20.06
N CYS A 620 -7.82 4.71 -20.98
CA CYS A 620 -8.21 4.95 -22.36
C CYS A 620 -9.48 5.81 -22.34
N GLY A 621 -9.44 7.00 -22.94
CA GLY A 621 -10.53 7.95 -22.89
C GLY A 621 -11.87 7.30 -23.23
N LEU A 622 -12.94 7.81 -22.62
CA LEU A 622 -14.34 7.42 -22.79
C LEU A 622 -14.82 7.40 -24.27
N TYR A 623 -14.39 6.43 -25.09
CA TYR A 623 -15.05 5.98 -26.33
C TYR A 623 -14.60 4.54 -26.67
N GLY A 624 -15.55 3.59 -26.66
CA GLY A 624 -15.28 2.15 -26.73
C GLY A 624 -15.04 1.56 -28.12
N TYR A 625 -14.48 0.34 -28.19
CA TYR A 625 -15.15 -0.94 -28.53
C TYR A 625 -14.15 -2.04 -28.97
N LEU A 626 -14.42 -3.25 -28.45
CA LEU A 626 -14.12 -4.62 -28.94
C LEU A 626 -12.77 -5.31 -28.63
N ARG A 627 -12.93 -6.41 -27.89
CA ARG A 627 -12.01 -7.52 -27.59
C ARG A 627 -11.46 -8.17 -28.85
N ALA A 628 -10.21 -7.88 -29.20
CA ALA A 628 -9.20 -8.89 -29.62
C ALA A 628 -7.87 -8.24 -30.05
N ASP A 629 -7.30 -7.33 -29.24
CA ASP A 629 -5.85 -7.07 -29.10
C ASP A 629 -5.64 -6.03 -27.98
N LEU A 630 -5.65 -6.46 -26.71
CA LEU A 630 -5.96 -5.58 -25.56
C LEU A 630 -4.84 -5.42 -24.52
N ASN A 631 -3.64 -5.92 -24.76
CA ASN A 631 -2.64 -5.97 -23.71
C ASN A 631 -1.50 -4.95 -23.79
N LYS A 632 -1.40 -4.06 -24.79
CA LYS A 632 -0.35 -3.02 -24.80
C LYS A 632 -0.66 -1.63 -25.39
N ASP A 633 -1.81 -1.38 -26.02
CA ASP A 633 -1.99 -0.16 -26.83
C ASP A 633 -3.29 0.59 -26.46
N CYS A 634 -3.20 1.89 -26.21
CA CYS A 634 -4.35 2.74 -25.87
C CYS A 634 -5.11 3.31 -27.09
N TYR A 635 -4.80 2.88 -28.32
CA TYR A 635 -5.49 3.29 -29.55
C TYR A 635 -5.52 2.17 -30.61
N VAL A 636 -6.61 2.10 -31.38
CA VAL A 636 -6.70 1.35 -32.65
C VAL A 636 -6.89 2.37 -33.76
N ASN A 637 -6.07 2.35 -34.81
CA ASN A 637 -6.29 3.16 -36.01
C ASN A 637 -6.63 2.27 -37.23
N PHE A 638 -7.27 2.82 -38.27
CA PHE A 638 -7.69 2.06 -39.46
C PHE A 638 -6.55 1.34 -40.23
N ILE A 639 -5.30 1.73 -40.01
CA ILE A 639 -4.09 1.06 -40.51
C ILE A 639 -3.92 -0.32 -39.84
N ASP A 640 -4.33 -0.47 -38.59
CA ASP A 640 -4.27 -1.75 -37.85
C ASP A 640 -5.32 -2.72 -38.39
N LEU A 641 -6.50 -2.22 -38.74
CA LEU A 641 -7.54 -2.97 -39.45
C LEU A 641 -7.13 -3.40 -40.88
N LEU A 642 -6.33 -2.59 -41.57
CA LEU A 642 -5.84 -2.90 -42.92
C LEU A 642 -4.76 -4.00 -42.94
N LYS A 643 -4.01 -4.18 -41.85
CA LYS A 643 -3.04 -5.29 -41.70
C LYS A 643 -3.74 -6.64 -41.51
N ILE A 644 -4.80 -6.70 -40.69
CA ILE A 644 -5.57 -7.94 -40.45
C ILE A 644 -6.32 -8.39 -41.73
N GLY A 645 -6.83 -7.44 -42.52
CA GLY A 645 -7.53 -7.73 -43.78
C GLY A 645 -6.66 -8.30 -44.90
N ARG A 646 -5.33 -8.26 -44.79
CA ARG A 646 -4.43 -8.88 -45.79
C ARG A 646 -4.16 -10.36 -45.53
N GLU A 647 -4.40 -10.86 -44.31
CA GLU A 647 -4.06 -12.24 -43.95
C GLU A 647 -5.26 -13.17 -43.79
N ASN A 648 -6.48 -12.67 -43.59
CA ASN A 648 -7.67 -13.53 -43.51
C ASN A 648 -8.86 -12.98 -44.31
N LYS A 649 -9.31 -13.76 -45.30
CA LYS A 649 -10.54 -13.50 -46.05
C LYS A 649 -11.76 -13.84 -45.16
N TYR A 650 -12.59 -12.82 -44.93
CA TYR A 650 -13.92 -12.81 -44.31
C TYR A 650 -13.99 -12.84 -42.77
N VAL A 651 -14.48 -11.73 -42.19
CA VAL A 651 -15.09 -11.70 -40.85
C VAL A 651 -16.53 -11.20 -41.01
N TRP A 652 -17.50 -12.04 -40.62
CA TRP A 652 -18.91 -11.67 -40.50
C TRP A 652 -19.21 -11.34 -39.04
N ILE A 653 -19.81 -10.18 -38.77
CA ILE A 653 -20.28 -9.79 -37.44
C ILE A 653 -21.79 -10.06 -37.37
N ARG A 654 -22.24 -10.82 -36.36
CA ARG A 654 -23.66 -11.06 -36.06
C ARG A 654 -23.97 -10.39 -34.72
N TYR A 655 -24.95 -9.49 -34.70
CA TYR A 655 -25.44 -8.80 -33.50
C TYR A 655 -26.23 -9.74 -32.58
N CYS A 656 -25.94 -9.68 -31.28
CA CYS A 656 -26.87 -9.91 -30.17
C CYS A 656 -26.58 -8.84 -29.12
#